data_AF-A0A1C5GGD3-F1
#
_entry.id   AF-A0A1C5GGD3-F1
#
_cell.length_a   1.000
_cell.length_b   1.000
_cell.length_c   1.000
_cell.angle_alpha   90.00
_cell.angle_beta   90.00
_cell.angle_gamma   90.00
#
_symmetry.space_group_name_H-M   'P 1'
#
loop_
_entity.id
_entity.type
_entity.pdbx_description
1 polymer ?
#
loop_
_entity_poly.entity_id
_entity_poly.type
_entity_poly.pdbx_seq_one_letter_code
_entity_poly.pdbx_strand_id
1 'polypeptide(L)'
;MRRRVTAGLASAAAALLAAGVVSAPASGAPAADPAPGSDKAKHGRDNLPDPKSDQQREIRKKAIADLLSGKAKLQTRNGSKVIQVKDDLFVEYQQAPKTDPIFTMLVEFGDQTDPRTGGAAGPAHNQIAEPDRNWDGNSTDDNSTLWRPDFNRAHYQDMMFGPGESMRDFYYKQSGGRYTVNGDVTEWVQVPFNEARYGSNAIPESDGYWNFVKDTATAWYQSQVAAGKTPEQIKQYLAQFDIWDRYDFDGDGDFNEPDGYIDHFQAVHAGEGEEAGGGAQGEDAIWSHRWAAFPNLAGSAGPDTNKAGGVQIGDTGMWIRDYTTEPENGGLGVFAHEYGHDLGLPDLYDTAGGDNGVGFWSLMSSGSWLSRGKDDIGSTPGYMDPWSKLYLGWLNYSVVEEKSGTTRVTLGPAGDSDGPKAQAVVVNLPAQTQTTSYNTPFGGSYEWWGGSADDLNTTLTRQLDLTGTTSASITAKAWYDIEEDYDYLYAEVSTDGGATWTALSNSSVDAGETGVDGSTSGAWVDLSYDLSAYAGQAVQFRYRYQTDGGVHLAGAFLDNVSLIKGGTVAWTDDAETLAAEWTAKGFTRMTGSVTDTYPRFYIAENRSYVGYDDTLRTGGYNYGFNNTRPNWVERFSNQPGMLVWYVNYAYGDNNTSEHPGYGLNLPVDVRPNKITVDGQGTITNRRNGFDATFSLYAKPAQTFHLNGVPVTLPALAPQPVFSDSGPNKYWTAGNPWNSVKVAGSGTRIEILQQGTNPTDDMVVKVSN
;
A
#
# COMPACT_ATOMS: atom_id res chain seq x y z
N MET A 1 -18.18 49.68 -21.35
CA MET A 1 -18.63 50.96 -21.96
C MET A 1 -18.02 51.04 -23.36
N ARG A 2 -18.86 50.90 -24.43
CA ARG A 2 -18.72 51.24 -25.88
C ARG A 2 -17.40 50.89 -26.61
N ARG A 3 -17.34 50.29 -27.81
CA ARG A 3 -18.25 49.84 -28.91
C ARG A 3 -17.35 49.02 -29.87
N ARG A 4 -17.59 47.73 -30.21
CA ARG A 4 -18.35 47.15 -31.35
C ARG A 4 -18.26 47.88 -32.72
N VAL A 5 -18.00 47.11 -33.79
CA VAL A 5 -18.89 46.81 -34.97
C VAL A 5 -18.05 46.17 -36.11
N THR A 6 -18.19 44.87 -36.44
CA THR A 6 -18.99 44.20 -37.54
C THR A 6 -18.44 44.41 -38.97
N ALA A 7 -18.53 43.53 -39.98
CA ALA A 7 -19.31 42.32 -40.28
C ALA A 7 -18.71 41.58 -41.51
N GLY A 8 -19.12 40.32 -41.77
CA GLY A 8 -18.94 39.67 -43.08
C GLY A 8 -19.33 38.19 -43.14
N LEU A 9 -20.63 37.89 -43.19
CA LEU A 9 -21.23 36.58 -43.51
C LEU A 9 -21.42 36.45 -45.04
N ALA A 10 -21.08 35.29 -45.62
CA ALA A 10 -21.80 34.74 -46.77
C ALA A 10 -21.55 33.23 -46.89
N SER A 11 -22.65 32.50 -47.09
CA SER A 11 -22.83 31.07 -46.91
C SER A 11 -23.05 30.31 -48.23
N ALA A 12 -22.83 29.00 -48.15
CA ALA A 12 -23.52 27.90 -48.85
C ALA A 12 -22.99 27.38 -50.20
N ALA A 13 -22.59 26.10 -50.20
CA ALA A 13 -23.16 25.07 -51.08
C ALA A 13 -22.92 23.67 -50.49
N ALA A 14 -23.99 22.89 -50.36
CA ALA A 14 -24.05 21.55 -49.79
C ALA A 14 -24.24 20.48 -50.88
N ALA A 15 -23.73 19.26 -50.65
CA ALA A 15 -24.30 17.95 -51.00
C ALA A 15 -23.28 16.83 -50.61
N LEU A 16 -23.51 16.03 -49.55
CA LEU A 16 -24.22 14.72 -49.54
C LEU A 16 -23.45 13.64 -50.33
N LEU A 17 -22.99 12.49 -49.81
CA LEU A 17 -23.50 11.56 -48.79
C LEU A 17 -22.40 10.58 -48.32
N ALA A 18 -22.37 10.21 -47.04
CA ALA A 18 -22.16 8.83 -46.58
C ALA A 18 -22.52 8.70 -45.07
N ALA A 19 -23.68 8.07 -44.84
CA ALA A 19 -24.18 7.40 -43.62
C ALA A 19 -23.50 7.69 -42.27
N GLY A 20 -24.11 8.59 -41.48
CA GLY A 20 -23.95 8.60 -40.03
C GLY A 20 -24.86 7.56 -39.39
N VAL A 21 -24.27 6.57 -38.71
CA VAL A 21 -24.96 5.85 -37.64
C VAL A 21 -24.98 6.81 -36.47
N VAL A 22 -26.17 7.28 -36.10
CA VAL A 22 -26.39 8.06 -34.89
C VAL A 22 -26.14 7.11 -33.70
N SER A 23 -24.94 7.15 -33.13
CA SER A 23 -24.78 6.73 -31.74
C SER A 23 -25.52 7.77 -30.90
N ALA A 24 -26.69 7.37 -30.38
CA ALA A 24 -27.29 8.07 -29.26
C ALA A 24 -26.23 8.24 -28.16
N PRO A 25 -26.21 9.36 -27.41
CA PRO A 25 -25.39 9.43 -26.21
C PRO A 25 -25.77 8.21 -25.38
N ALA A 26 -24.80 7.33 -25.14
CA ALA A 26 -24.96 6.28 -24.16
C ALA A 26 -25.25 7.02 -22.86
N SER A 27 -26.52 7.01 -22.45
CA SER A 27 -26.96 7.29 -21.10
C SER A 27 -26.00 6.55 -20.19
N GLY A 28 -25.15 7.31 -19.50
CA GLY A 28 -24.20 6.78 -18.55
C GLY A 28 -24.93 5.81 -17.65
N ALA A 29 -24.40 4.59 -17.54
CA ALA A 29 -24.86 3.66 -16.54
C ALA A 29 -24.79 4.39 -15.19
N PRO A 30 -25.83 4.31 -14.35
CA PRO A 30 -25.75 4.85 -12.99
C PRO A 30 -24.50 4.27 -12.31
N ALA A 31 -23.73 5.13 -11.65
CA ALA A 31 -22.61 4.73 -10.83
C ALA A 31 -23.08 3.65 -9.83
N ALA A 32 -22.22 2.66 -9.59
CA ALA A 32 -22.49 1.65 -8.58
C ALA A 32 -22.55 2.32 -7.20
N ASP A 33 -23.65 2.11 -6.48
CA ASP A 33 -23.82 2.62 -5.13
C ASP A 33 -22.82 1.94 -4.16
N PRO A 34 -22.05 2.70 -3.37
CA PRO A 34 -21.23 2.18 -2.28
C PRO A 34 -22.10 1.78 -1.07
N ALA A 35 -21.49 1.08 -0.12
CA ALA A 35 -22.17 0.57 1.07
C ALA A 35 -22.71 1.71 1.95
N PRO A 36 -23.98 1.71 2.37
CA PRO A 36 -24.48 2.70 3.31
C PRO A 36 -23.84 2.49 4.67
N GLY A 37 -23.26 3.58 5.16
CA GLY A 37 -22.15 3.63 6.11
C GLY A 37 -21.00 4.47 5.54
N SER A 38 -20.74 4.41 4.23
CA SER A 38 -19.69 5.18 3.54
C SER A 38 -20.22 6.33 2.67
N ASP A 39 -21.44 6.82 2.89
CA ASP A 39 -22.10 7.83 2.04
C ASP A 39 -21.54 9.26 2.21
N LYS A 40 -20.39 9.46 2.87
CA LYS A 40 -19.82 10.81 3.06
C LYS A 40 -18.32 10.97 2.81
N ALA A 41 -17.49 9.96 3.00
CA ALA A 41 -16.05 10.17 2.90
C ALA A 41 -15.51 9.80 1.50
N LYS A 42 -14.84 10.76 0.84
CA LYS A 42 -13.88 10.43 -0.23
C LYS A 42 -12.78 9.58 0.42
N HIS A 43 -12.39 8.47 -0.19
CA HIS A 43 -11.50 7.47 0.41
C HIS A 43 -10.22 8.09 1.01
N GLY A 44 -10.05 7.97 2.33
CA GLY A 44 -8.74 7.99 2.98
C GLY A 44 -7.98 6.70 2.67
N ARG A 45 -6.66 6.71 2.90
CA ARG A 45 -5.80 5.53 2.74
C ARG A 45 -5.37 5.01 4.11
N ASP A 46 -5.59 3.73 4.38
CA ASP A 46 -5.19 3.10 5.65
C ASP A 46 -3.66 2.96 5.73
N ASN A 47 -2.96 2.77 4.60
CA ASN A 47 -1.50 2.89 4.53
C ASN A 47 -1.07 4.07 3.64
N LEU A 48 -0.57 5.14 4.28
CA LEU A 48 -0.14 6.35 3.59
C LEU A 48 1.30 6.23 3.04
N PRO A 49 1.61 6.90 1.91
CA PRO A 49 2.90 6.76 1.23
C PRO A 49 4.10 7.10 2.13
N ASP A 50 5.10 6.24 2.10
CA ASP A 50 6.38 6.45 2.76
C ASP A 50 7.50 5.78 1.94
N PRO A 51 8.36 6.57 1.26
CA PRO A 51 9.58 6.14 0.60
C PRO A 51 10.29 4.91 1.16
N LYS A 52 10.64 4.98 2.45
CA LYS A 52 11.43 3.94 3.11
C LYS A 52 10.65 2.64 3.26
N SER A 53 9.38 2.73 3.68
CA SER A 53 8.48 1.60 3.81
C SER A 53 8.20 0.93 2.45
N ASP A 54 8.00 1.75 1.42
CA ASP A 54 7.72 1.31 0.05
C ASP A 54 8.91 0.55 -0.54
N GLN A 55 10.12 1.13 -0.43
CA GLN A 55 11.36 0.48 -0.84
C GLN A 55 11.58 -0.85 -0.10
N GLN A 56 11.40 -0.86 1.22
CA GLN A 56 11.54 -2.07 2.03
C GLN A 56 10.59 -3.18 1.57
N ARG A 57 9.33 -2.84 1.26
CA ARG A 57 8.31 -3.79 0.79
C ARG A 57 8.69 -4.41 -0.55
N GLU A 58 9.18 -3.62 -1.50
CA GLU A 58 9.64 -4.13 -2.80
C GLU A 58 10.85 -5.07 -2.66
N ILE A 59 11.84 -4.66 -1.85
CA ILE A 59 13.03 -5.48 -1.56
C ILE A 59 12.62 -6.80 -0.89
N ARG A 60 11.70 -6.77 0.07
CA ARG A 60 11.18 -7.95 0.76
C ARG A 60 10.43 -8.89 -0.20
N LYS A 61 9.55 -8.38 -1.07
CA LYS A 61 8.88 -9.20 -2.10
C LYS A 61 9.89 -9.92 -2.98
N LYS A 62 10.92 -9.21 -3.46
CA LYS A 62 12.00 -9.79 -4.26
C LYS A 62 12.77 -10.86 -3.48
N ALA A 63 13.17 -10.57 -2.25
CA ALA A 63 13.92 -11.49 -1.39
C ALA A 63 13.14 -12.80 -1.16
N ILE A 64 11.83 -12.71 -0.93
CA ILE A 64 10.95 -13.87 -0.75
C ILE A 64 10.83 -14.67 -2.05
N ALA A 65 10.66 -14.02 -3.20
CA ALA A 65 10.63 -14.73 -4.48
C ALA A 65 11.96 -15.45 -4.77
N ASP A 66 13.09 -14.83 -4.44
CA ASP A 66 14.41 -15.46 -4.58
C ASP A 66 14.58 -16.62 -3.56
N LEU A 67 14.01 -16.53 -2.37
CA LEU A 67 13.96 -17.64 -1.41
C LEU A 67 13.10 -18.81 -1.92
N LEU A 68 11.89 -18.54 -2.42
CA LEU A 68 10.96 -19.55 -2.95
C LEU A 68 11.51 -20.29 -4.17
N SER A 69 12.30 -19.60 -5.01
CA SER A 69 12.96 -20.19 -6.17
C SER A 69 14.32 -20.82 -5.87
N GLY A 70 14.77 -20.77 -4.61
CA GLY A 70 16.05 -21.32 -4.16
C GLY A 70 17.29 -20.52 -4.58
N LYS A 71 17.12 -19.31 -5.13
CA LYS A 71 18.20 -18.37 -5.47
C LYS A 71 18.81 -17.72 -4.24
N ALA A 72 18.01 -17.52 -3.19
CA ALA A 72 18.46 -17.02 -1.89
C ALA A 72 18.29 -18.09 -0.80
N LYS A 73 18.97 -17.87 0.33
CA LYS A 73 18.90 -18.74 1.51
C LYS A 73 18.81 -17.88 2.76
N LEU A 74 18.18 -18.44 3.80
CA LEU A 74 18.16 -17.83 5.11
C LEU A 74 19.54 -17.89 5.77
N GLN A 75 19.97 -16.76 6.30
CA GLN A 75 21.13 -16.61 7.16
C GLN A 75 20.67 -16.27 8.57
N THR A 76 21.48 -16.55 9.60
CA THR A 76 21.16 -16.13 10.97
C THR A 76 22.07 -14.98 11.35
N ARG A 77 21.50 -13.84 11.75
CA ARG A 77 22.19 -12.65 12.25
C ARG A 77 21.50 -12.21 13.54
N ASN A 78 22.27 -12.11 14.62
CA ASN A 78 21.84 -11.77 15.97
C ASN A 78 20.42 -12.25 16.38
N GLY A 79 20.12 -13.54 16.20
CA GLY A 79 18.83 -14.13 16.59
C GLY A 79 17.72 -14.07 15.52
N SER A 80 17.85 -13.21 14.53
CA SER A 80 16.97 -13.13 13.36
C SER A 80 17.47 -14.00 12.21
N LYS A 81 16.53 -14.49 11.40
CA LYS A 81 16.78 -15.07 10.09
C LYS A 81 16.57 -13.98 9.05
N VAL A 82 17.63 -13.71 8.30
CA VAL A 82 17.64 -12.70 7.25
C VAL A 82 17.84 -13.34 5.89
N ILE A 83 17.31 -12.69 4.86
CA ILE A 83 17.62 -12.96 3.46
C ILE A 83 18.57 -11.86 3.01
N GLN A 84 19.79 -12.22 2.63
CA GLN A 84 20.74 -11.27 2.07
C GLN A 84 20.40 -11.03 0.60
N VAL A 85 20.15 -9.76 0.24
CA VAL A 85 19.81 -9.34 -1.13
C VAL A 85 21.07 -8.93 -1.90
N LYS A 86 21.98 -8.21 -1.23
CA LYS A 86 23.36 -7.88 -1.66
C LYS A 86 24.23 -7.66 -0.41
N ASP A 87 25.51 -7.30 -0.59
CA ASP A 87 26.52 -7.30 0.48
C ASP A 87 26.04 -6.61 1.78
N ASP A 88 25.52 -5.38 1.67
CA ASP A 88 25.04 -4.55 2.80
C ASP A 88 23.53 -4.27 2.69
N LEU A 89 22.74 -5.26 2.27
CA LEU A 89 21.28 -5.14 2.23
C LEU A 89 20.63 -6.45 2.62
N PHE A 90 19.91 -6.40 3.73
CA PHE A 90 19.24 -7.55 4.32
C PHE A 90 17.73 -7.33 4.40
N VAL A 91 17.00 -8.44 4.37
CA VAL A 91 15.59 -8.47 4.70
C VAL A 91 15.43 -9.41 5.87
N GLU A 92 14.97 -8.88 6.99
CA GLU A 92 14.50 -9.72 8.08
C GLU A 92 13.29 -10.54 7.64
N TYR A 93 13.31 -11.85 7.90
CA TYR A 93 12.26 -12.74 7.40
C TYR A 93 11.64 -13.64 8.46
N GLN A 94 12.44 -14.28 9.31
CA GLN A 94 11.91 -15.10 10.42
C GLN A 94 12.68 -14.77 11.68
N GLN A 95 12.02 -14.83 12.83
CA GLN A 95 12.71 -14.73 14.10
C GLN A 95 12.45 -15.99 14.94
N ALA A 96 13.27 -16.19 15.98
CA ALA A 96 12.81 -16.95 17.14
C ALA A 96 11.53 -16.29 17.71
N PRO A 97 10.77 -16.93 18.61
CA PRO A 97 9.63 -16.29 19.25
C PRO A 97 9.97 -14.86 19.71
N LYS A 98 9.43 -13.86 19.00
CA LYS A 98 9.66 -12.43 19.22
C LYS A 98 8.48 -11.83 19.98
N THR A 99 8.75 -10.84 20.82
CA THR A 99 7.72 -10.01 21.44
C THR A 99 8.09 -8.56 21.23
N ASP A 100 7.37 -7.87 20.34
CA ASP A 100 7.63 -6.47 20.06
C ASP A 100 6.93 -5.54 21.06
N PRO A 101 7.61 -4.49 21.52
CA PRO A 101 7.05 -3.50 22.41
C PRO A 101 6.23 -2.46 21.64
N ILE A 102 4.97 -2.27 22.01
CA ILE A 102 4.08 -1.23 21.49
C ILE A 102 3.91 -0.13 22.54
N PHE A 103 4.05 1.11 22.12
CA PHE A 103 3.75 2.27 22.95
C PHE A 103 2.50 3.00 22.43
N THR A 104 1.41 2.92 23.19
CA THR A 104 0.13 3.50 22.80
C THR A 104 -0.21 4.71 23.66
N MET A 105 -0.48 5.86 23.03
CA MET A 105 -1.02 7.04 23.71
C MET A 105 -2.52 7.15 23.46
N LEU A 106 -3.30 7.37 24.53
CA LEU A 106 -4.73 7.69 24.43
C LEU A 106 -4.90 9.21 24.39
N VAL A 107 -5.64 9.72 23.41
CA VAL A 107 -5.65 11.14 23.04
C VAL A 107 -7.05 11.69 22.88
N GLU A 108 -7.43 12.65 23.72
CA GLU A 108 -8.67 13.40 23.57
C GLU A 108 -8.41 14.84 23.12
N PHE A 109 -9.45 15.49 22.58
CA PHE A 109 -9.30 16.77 21.91
C PHE A 109 -9.70 17.96 22.79
N GLY A 110 -9.02 19.07 22.55
CA GLY A 110 -9.29 20.34 23.23
C GLY A 110 -10.37 21.17 22.57
N ASP A 111 -10.38 22.46 22.91
CA ASP A 111 -11.37 23.44 22.47
C ASP A 111 -10.80 24.52 21.56
N GLN A 112 -9.48 24.54 21.32
CA GLN A 112 -8.89 25.48 20.36
C GLN A 112 -9.27 25.07 18.94
N THR A 113 -9.61 26.06 18.12
CA THR A 113 -9.97 25.84 16.71
C THR A 113 -8.92 26.45 15.79
N ASP A 114 -8.57 25.76 14.71
CA ASP A 114 -7.82 26.36 13.61
C ASP A 114 -8.77 27.13 12.69
N PRO A 115 -8.53 28.42 12.39
CA PRO A 115 -9.39 29.20 11.50
C PRO A 115 -9.57 28.60 10.09
N ARG A 116 -8.65 27.71 9.66
CA ARG A 116 -8.71 27.05 8.34
C ARG A 116 -9.71 25.90 8.30
N THR A 117 -9.92 25.20 9.43
CA THR A 117 -10.79 24.01 9.51
C THR A 117 -12.05 24.25 10.35
N GLY A 118 -11.97 25.10 11.38
CA GLY A 118 -13.11 25.40 12.25
C GLY A 118 -13.47 24.20 13.13
N GLY A 119 -14.67 23.65 12.95
CA GLY A 119 -15.15 22.47 13.69
C GLY A 119 -15.73 22.75 15.09
N ALA A 120 -16.38 21.72 15.65
CA ALA A 120 -16.85 21.72 17.05
C ALA A 120 -15.70 21.38 18.02
N ALA A 121 -15.80 21.78 19.29
CA ALA A 121 -14.82 21.41 20.32
C ALA A 121 -14.88 19.90 20.63
N GLY A 122 -13.75 19.34 21.10
CA GLY A 122 -13.63 17.92 21.39
C GLY A 122 -13.51 17.04 20.13
N PRO A 123 -13.91 15.75 20.21
CA PRO A 123 -14.57 15.11 21.36
C PRO A 123 -13.62 14.81 22.52
N ALA A 124 -14.19 14.67 23.72
CA ALA A 124 -13.52 13.96 24.81
C ALA A 124 -13.87 12.46 24.72
N HIS A 125 -13.07 11.60 25.34
CA HIS A 125 -13.38 10.17 25.36
C HIS A 125 -14.71 9.88 26.08
N ASN A 126 -15.31 8.73 25.80
CA ASN A 126 -16.61 8.28 26.29
C ASN A 126 -17.80 9.15 25.86
N GLN A 127 -17.71 9.81 24.70
CA GLN A 127 -18.78 10.64 24.12
C GLN A 127 -19.51 10.01 22.93
N ILE A 128 -19.09 8.81 22.51
CA ILE A 128 -19.79 8.03 21.47
C ILE A 128 -21.18 7.63 21.99
N ALA A 129 -22.21 7.86 21.18
CA ALA A 129 -23.59 7.58 21.55
C ALA A 129 -23.83 6.07 21.73
N GLU A 130 -24.58 5.70 22.77
CA GLU A 130 -24.98 4.30 22.97
C GLU A 130 -25.90 3.85 21.82
N PRO A 131 -25.58 2.75 21.12
CA PRO A 131 -26.38 2.26 19.99
C PRO A 131 -27.73 1.72 20.45
N ASP A 132 -28.78 1.90 19.65
CA ASP A 132 -30.11 1.38 19.96
C ASP A 132 -30.18 -0.13 19.70
N ARG A 133 -30.07 -0.90 20.79
CA ARG A 133 -30.18 -2.36 20.79
C ARG A 133 -31.61 -2.87 21.03
N ASN A 134 -32.62 -2.00 21.06
CA ASN A 134 -34.02 -2.41 21.17
C ASN A 134 -34.59 -2.68 19.78
N TRP A 135 -34.37 -3.90 19.27
CA TRP A 135 -34.70 -4.33 17.91
C TRP A 135 -36.21 -4.39 17.61
N ASP A 136 -36.84 -3.23 17.50
CA ASP A 136 -38.27 -3.09 17.22
C ASP A 136 -38.55 -2.90 15.71
N GLY A 137 -37.50 -2.88 14.89
CA GLY A 137 -37.58 -2.78 13.43
C GLY A 137 -37.60 -1.36 12.89
N ASN A 138 -37.42 -0.35 13.75
CA ASN A 138 -37.34 1.06 13.36
C ASN A 138 -35.95 1.42 12.79
N SER A 139 -35.75 2.68 12.36
CA SER A 139 -34.50 3.13 11.74
C SER A 139 -33.34 3.40 12.69
N THR A 140 -33.55 3.36 14.01
CA THR A 140 -32.49 3.53 15.01
C THR A 140 -31.83 2.21 15.39
N ASP A 141 -32.48 1.06 15.13
CA ASP A 141 -31.89 -0.28 15.31
C ASP A 141 -30.43 -0.34 14.79
N ASP A 142 -29.51 -0.59 15.71
CA ASP A 142 -28.07 -0.67 15.42
C ASP A 142 -27.54 -2.01 15.94
N ASN A 143 -26.87 -2.77 15.08
CA ASN A 143 -26.10 -3.98 15.45
C ASN A 143 -24.70 -4.00 14.82
N SER A 144 -24.22 -2.84 14.34
CA SER A 144 -22.93 -2.67 13.68
C SER A 144 -21.94 -1.92 14.56
N THR A 145 -22.39 -0.90 15.30
CA THR A 145 -21.49 -0.02 16.05
C THR A 145 -20.90 -0.74 17.26
N LEU A 146 -19.57 -0.80 17.38
CA LEU A 146 -18.91 -1.24 18.59
C LEU A 146 -19.03 -0.14 19.64
N TRP A 147 -19.53 -0.47 20.84
CA TRP A 147 -19.73 0.50 21.91
C TRP A 147 -19.51 -0.11 23.29
N ARG A 148 -18.98 0.70 24.20
CA ARG A 148 -18.78 0.37 25.61
C ARG A 148 -19.09 1.61 26.45
N PRO A 149 -19.53 1.45 27.71
CA PRO A 149 -19.82 2.59 28.58
C PRO A 149 -18.55 3.31 29.08
N ASP A 150 -17.39 2.65 28.99
CA ASP A 150 -16.11 3.22 29.46
C ASP A 150 -14.90 2.62 28.70
N PHE A 151 -14.36 3.41 27.78
CA PHE A 151 -13.10 3.23 27.04
C PHE A 151 -11.91 3.79 27.85
N ASN A 152 -11.69 3.23 29.04
CA ASN A 152 -10.55 3.60 29.88
C ASN A 152 -9.25 2.88 29.47
N ARG A 153 -8.12 3.27 30.03
CA ARG A 153 -6.82 2.61 29.81
C ARG A 153 -6.86 1.09 30.00
N ALA A 154 -7.55 0.60 31.03
CA ALA A 154 -7.60 -0.84 31.31
C ALA A 154 -8.28 -1.64 30.18
N HIS A 155 -9.24 -1.05 29.48
CA HIS A 155 -9.83 -1.65 28.29
C HIS A 155 -8.78 -1.88 27.20
N TYR A 156 -8.03 -0.84 26.82
CA TYR A 156 -7.00 -0.96 25.78
C TYR A 156 -5.87 -1.89 26.22
N GLN A 157 -5.47 -1.86 27.49
CA GLN A 157 -4.49 -2.80 28.02
C GLN A 157 -4.93 -4.27 27.86
N ASP A 158 -6.20 -4.58 28.12
CA ASP A 158 -6.75 -5.93 27.98
C ASP A 158 -6.91 -6.32 26.50
N MET A 159 -7.45 -5.42 25.67
CA MET A 159 -7.64 -5.66 24.24
C MET A 159 -6.31 -5.85 23.50
N MET A 160 -5.26 -5.12 23.88
CA MET A 160 -3.97 -5.22 23.21
C MET A 160 -3.10 -6.34 23.80
N PHE A 161 -3.01 -6.44 25.14
CA PHE A 161 -2.00 -7.25 25.81
C PHE A 161 -2.56 -8.25 26.83
N GLY A 162 -3.88 -8.30 26.99
CA GLY A 162 -4.57 -9.18 27.91
C GLY A 162 -4.38 -10.67 27.59
N PRO A 163 -4.62 -11.57 28.57
CA PRO A 163 -4.42 -13.01 28.40
C PRO A 163 -5.54 -13.71 27.63
N GLY A 164 -6.61 -12.99 27.28
CA GLY A 164 -7.77 -13.49 26.54
C GLY A 164 -7.68 -13.27 25.03
N GLU A 165 -8.82 -12.98 24.41
CA GLU A 165 -8.86 -12.48 23.03
C GLU A 165 -8.28 -11.06 23.01
N SER A 166 -7.09 -10.91 22.43
CA SER A 166 -6.31 -9.67 22.43
C SER A 166 -5.37 -9.61 21.21
N MET A 167 -4.76 -8.46 20.92
CA MET A 167 -3.76 -8.36 19.84
C MET A 167 -2.60 -9.31 20.08
N ARG A 168 -2.14 -9.42 21.32
CA ARG A 168 -1.13 -10.36 21.76
C ARG A 168 -1.50 -11.80 21.42
N ASP A 169 -2.70 -12.25 21.80
CA ASP A 169 -3.18 -13.61 21.50
C ASP A 169 -3.38 -13.85 20.00
N PHE A 170 -3.94 -12.85 19.30
CA PHE A 170 -4.15 -12.91 17.86
C PHE A 170 -2.85 -13.10 17.10
N TYR A 171 -1.85 -12.24 17.32
CA TYR A 171 -0.56 -12.33 16.65
C TYR A 171 0.23 -13.58 17.06
N TYR A 172 0.12 -14.01 18.33
CA TYR A 172 0.69 -15.28 18.78
C TYR A 172 0.12 -16.47 18.01
N LYS A 173 -1.21 -16.57 17.89
CA LYS A 173 -1.86 -17.69 17.19
C LYS A 173 -1.66 -17.61 15.68
N GLN A 174 -1.82 -16.44 15.08
CA GLN A 174 -1.62 -16.22 13.64
C GLN A 174 -0.21 -16.66 13.20
N SER A 175 0.80 -16.28 13.98
CA SER A 175 2.22 -16.57 13.68
C SER A 175 2.66 -17.99 14.05
N GLY A 176 1.80 -18.79 14.68
CA GLY A 176 2.15 -20.12 15.19
C GLY A 176 3.17 -20.06 16.34
N GLY A 177 3.09 -19.04 17.18
CA GLY A 177 3.98 -18.81 18.32
C GLY A 177 5.34 -18.20 17.97
N ARG A 178 5.53 -17.75 16.73
CA ARG A 178 6.79 -17.11 16.28
C ARG A 178 6.86 -15.63 16.62
N TYR A 179 5.73 -14.99 16.83
CA TYR A 179 5.62 -13.56 17.00
C TYR A 179 4.44 -13.20 17.89
N THR A 180 4.61 -12.24 18.78
CA THR A 180 3.52 -11.64 19.55
C THR A 180 3.90 -10.21 19.92
N VAL A 181 3.01 -9.51 20.61
CA VAL A 181 3.20 -8.11 21.00
C VAL A 181 2.99 -7.96 22.50
N ASN A 182 3.66 -6.99 23.09
CA ASN A 182 3.41 -6.52 24.45
C ASN A 182 3.64 -5.01 24.49
N GLY A 183 3.29 -4.33 25.57
CA GLY A 183 3.46 -2.89 25.58
C GLY A 183 2.84 -2.19 26.78
N ASP A 184 2.72 -0.87 26.65
CA ASP A 184 2.03 -0.02 27.61
C ASP A 184 1.07 0.90 26.88
N VAL A 185 -0.03 1.24 27.57
CA VAL A 185 -1.01 2.23 27.10
C VAL A 185 -1.04 3.34 28.15
N THR A 186 -1.08 4.60 27.72
CA THR A 186 -1.08 5.72 28.66
C THR A 186 -2.47 5.98 29.25
N GLU A 187 -2.54 6.85 30.27
CA GLU A 187 -3.80 7.53 30.55
C GLU A 187 -4.15 8.49 29.40
N TRP A 188 -5.43 8.87 29.28
CA TRP A 188 -5.88 9.87 28.32
C TRP A 188 -5.16 11.21 28.55
N VAL A 189 -4.62 11.77 27.48
CA VAL A 189 -4.05 13.13 27.45
C VAL A 189 -4.82 13.99 26.47
N GLN A 190 -4.91 15.29 26.76
CA GLN A 190 -5.65 16.22 25.93
C GLN A 190 -4.71 17.03 25.03
N VAL A 191 -4.93 16.99 23.71
CA VAL A 191 -4.28 17.89 22.75
C VAL A 191 -4.94 19.27 22.74
N PRO A 192 -4.25 20.36 22.34
CA PRO A 192 -4.79 21.70 22.47
C PRO A 192 -5.99 21.99 21.55
N PHE A 193 -6.00 21.45 20.33
CA PHE A 193 -7.04 21.72 19.35
C PHE A 193 -8.15 20.68 19.36
N ASN A 194 -9.28 21.04 18.77
CA ASN A 194 -10.35 20.13 18.42
C ASN A 194 -9.95 19.16 17.29
N GLU A 195 -10.72 18.10 17.10
CA GLU A 195 -10.42 17.06 16.11
C GLU A 195 -10.31 17.61 14.67
N ALA A 196 -11.12 18.61 14.32
CA ALA A 196 -11.09 19.25 13.00
C ALA A 196 -9.74 19.89 12.64
N ARG A 197 -8.88 20.27 13.60
CA ARG A 197 -7.49 20.70 13.27
C ARG A 197 -6.70 19.57 12.63
N TYR A 198 -7.00 18.34 13.02
CA TYR A 198 -6.18 17.16 12.76
C TYR A 198 -6.78 16.28 11.66
N GLY A 199 -8.10 16.09 11.64
CA GLY A 199 -8.80 15.18 10.71
C GLY A 199 -9.45 15.85 9.49
N SER A 200 -9.64 17.17 9.49
CA SER A 200 -10.46 17.81 8.45
C SER A 200 -9.88 17.68 7.03
N ASN A 201 -10.73 17.22 6.11
CA ASN A 201 -10.47 17.14 4.67
C ASN A 201 -10.22 18.50 3.97
N ALA A 202 -10.29 19.62 4.71
CA ALA A 202 -10.07 20.96 4.18
C ALA A 202 -8.59 21.37 4.11
N ILE A 203 -7.69 20.60 4.73
CA ILE A 203 -6.23 20.81 4.72
C ILE A 203 -5.50 19.54 4.24
N PRO A 204 -4.22 19.63 3.83
CA PRO A 204 -3.44 18.45 3.52
C PRO A 204 -3.36 17.50 4.72
N GLU A 205 -3.51 16.19 4.49
CA GLU A 205 -3.38 15.14 5.51
C GLU A 205 -2.07 15.27 6.30
N SER A 206 -0.96 15.61 5.63
CA SER A 206 0.34 15.83 6.28
C SER A 206 0.35 17.00 7.26
N ASP A 207 -0.43 18.07 7.04
CA ASP A 207 -0.56 19.17 8.00
C ASP A 207 -1.48 18.79 9.17
N GLY A 208 -2.52 17.98 8.93
CA GLY A 208 -3.39 17.46 9.98
C GLY A 208 -2.68 16.42 10.86
N TYR A 209 -2.43 15.25 10.29
CA TYR A 209 -2.01 14.04 10.99
C TYR A 209 -0.61 14.13 11.59
N TRP A 210 0.37 14.75 10.92
CA TRP A 210 1.71 14.88 11.52
C TRP A 210 1.70 15.82 12.73
N ASN A 211 0.86 16.86 12.71
CA ASN A 211 0.68 17.72 13.88
C ASN A 211 -0.13 17.05 14.99
N PHE A 212 -1.03 16.11 14.66
CA PHE A 212 -1.69 15.26 15.66
C PHE A 212 -0.67 14.43 16.44
N VAL A 213 0.24 13.74 15.75
CA VAL A 213 1.32 12.97 16.40
C VAL A 213 2.22 13.87 17.24
N LYS A 214 2.58 15.05 16.71
CA LYS A 214 3.40 16.04 17.42
C LYS A 214 2.76 16.55 18.70
N ASP A 215 1.50 16.94 18.64
CA ASP A 215 0.76 17.46 19.79
C ASP A 215 0.48 16.35 20.80
N THR A 216 0.22 15.12 20.33
CA THR A 216 0.08 13.91 21.16
C THR A 216 1.35 13.66 21.99
N ALA A 217 2.51 13.59 21.33
CA ALA A 217 3.80 13.39 21.99
C ALA A 217 4.11 14.52 23.00
N THR A 218 3.76 15.76 22.62
CA THR A 218 3.94 16.94 23.48
C THR A 218 3.04 16.89 24.72
N ALA A 219 1.75 16.60 24.55
CA ALA A 219 0.77 16.51 25.63
C ALA A 219 1.15 15.41 26.62
N TRP A 220 1.53 14.23 26.12
CA TRP A 220 2.00 13.14 26.96
C TRP A 220 3.27 13.51 27.72
N TYR A 221 4.31 14.02 27.06
CA TYR A 221 5.56 14.40 27.72
C TYR A 221 5.30 15.45 28.83
N GLN A 222 4.49 16.47 28.54
CA GLN A 222 4.12 17.49 29.53
C GLN A 222 3.35 16.89 30.72
N SER A 223 2.46 15.92 30.48
CA SER A 223 1.76 15.19 31.55
C SER A 223 2.73 14.47 32.49
N GLN A 224 3.80 13.87 31.95
CA GLN A 224 4.80 13.15 32.74
C GLN A 224 5.65 14.11 33.57
N VAL A 225 6.05 15.25 33.00
CA VAL A 225 6.76 16.31 33.72
C VAL A 225 5.88 16.90 34.83
N ALA A 226 4.59 17.14 34.55
CA ALA A 226 3.63 17.59 35.56
C ALA A 226 3.44 16.56 36.69
N ALA A 227 3.55 15.27 36.38
CA ALA A 227 3.59 14.17 37.35
C ALA A 227 4.93 14.05 38.10
N GLY A 228 5.89 14.96 37.86
CA GLY A 228 7.17 15.03 38.57
C GLY A 228 8.27 14.14 38.00
N LYS A 229 8.12 13.61 36.78
CA LYS A 229 9.18 12.86 36.08
C LYS A 229 10.22 13.81 35.50
N THR A 230 11.50 13.45 35.62
CA THR A 230 12.58 14.16 34.90
C THR A 230 12.69 13.68 33.46
N PRO A 231 13.24 14.50 32.53
CA PRO A 231 13.53 14.06 31.16
C PRO A 231 14.27 12.72 31.09
N GLU A 232 15.24 12.48 31.97
CA GLU A 232 16.01 11.24 32.01
C GLU A 232 15.15 10.04 32.43
N GLN A 233 14.19 10.22 33.33
CA GLN A 233 13.27 9.14 33.73
C GLN A 233 12.30 8.79 32.59
N ILE A 234 11.84 9.81 31.86
CA ILE A 234 10.98 9.62 30.69
C ILE A 234 11.78 8.90 29.60
N LYS A 235 13.02 9.34 29.30
CA LYS A 235 13.92 8.64 28.37
C LYS A 235 14.14 7.19 28.75
N GLN A 236 14.44 6.92 30.02
CA GLN A 236 14.66 5.55 30.50
C GLN A 236 13.42 4.66 30.32
N TYR A 237 12.22 5.21 30.50
CA TYR A 237 10.97 4.51 30.22
C TYR A 237 10.78 4.28 28.72
N LEU A 238 11.02 5.29 27.88
CA LEU A 238 10.83 5.18 26.43
C LEU A 238 11.81 4.21 25.76
N ALA A 239 13.04 4.09 26.28
CA ALA A 239 14.06 3.19 25.75
C ALA A 239 13.71 1.69 25.81
N GLN A 240 12.60 1.29 26.46
CA GLN A 240 12.10 -0.09 26.41
C GLN A 240 11.30 -0.39 25.13
N PHE A 241 10.97 0.64 24.34
CA PHE A 241 10.21 0.56 23.10
C PHE A 241 11.09 0.90 21.87
N ASP A 242 12.42 0.86 22.01
CA ASP A 242 13.40 1.08 20.95
C ASP A 242 14.39 -0.10 21.02
N ILE A 243 14.07 -1.16 20.27
CA ILE A 243 14.78 -2.44 20.23
C ILE A 243 15.00 -2.88 18.77
N TRP A 244 14.13 -2.45 17.86
CA TRP A 244 14.05 -2.95 16.50
C TRP A 244 14.45 -1.88 15.49
N ASP A 245 15.59 -2.09 14.84
CA ASP A 245 15.99 -1.31 13.67
C ASP A 245 15.20 -1.77 12.46
N ARG A 246 14.04 -1.13 12.25
CA ARG A 246 13.12 -1.43 11.15
C ARG A 246 13.82 -1.40 9.79
N TYR A 247 14.76 -0.48 9.58
CA TYR A 247 15.29 -0.17 8.26
C TYR A 247 16.73 -0.63 8.04
N ASP A 248 17.35 -1.31 9.01
CA ASP A 248 18.77 -1.72 8.95
C ASP A 248 19.62 -0.50 8.58
N PHE A 249 19.48 0.59 9.35
CA PHE A 249 19.90 1.94 8.93
C PHE A 249 21.41 2.04 8.73
N ASP A 250 22.20 1.17 9.37
CA ASP A 250 23.65 1.07 9.22
C ASP A 250 24.10 -0.08 8.28
N GLY A 251 23.17 -0.92 7.82
CA GLY A 251 23.35 -1.94 6.79
C GLY A 251 24.08 -3.19 7.25
N ASP A 252 24.15 -3.44 8.56
CA ASP A 252 24.88 -4.57 9.12
C ASP A 252 24.04 -5.88 9.20
N GLY A 253 22.72 -5.78 8.99
CA GLY A 253 21.76 -6.87 9.00
C GLY A 253 21.34 -7.35 10.39
N ASP A 254 21.59 -6.56 11.44
CA ASP A 254 21.12 -6.74 12.80
C ASP A 254 19.89 -5.86 13.10
N PHE A 255 18.71 -6.44 12.87
CA PHE A 255 17.45 -5.75 13.15
C PHE A 255 17.13 -5.68 14.65
N ASN A 256 17.90 -6.35 15.53
CA ASN A 256 17.61 -6.41 16.98
C ASN A 256 18.48 -5.44 17.78
N GLU A 257 18.60 -4.22 17.28
CA GLU A 257 19.28 -3.11 17.94
C GLU A 257 18.49 -1.80 17.87
N PRO A 258 18.70 -0.86 18.81
CA PRO A 258 17.98 0.40 18.84
C PRO A 258 18.46 1.34 17.72
N ASP A 259 17.51 2.06 17.11
CA ASP A 259 17.77 3.04 16.05
C ASP A 259 17.45 4.49 16.49
N GLY A 260 16.94 4.66 17.71
CA GLY A 260 16.57 5.94 18.32
C GLY A 260 15.10 6.32 18.12
N TYR A 261 14.33 5.51 17.41
CA TYR A 261 12.89 5.64 17.21
C TYR A 261 12.11 4.66 18.08
N ILE A 262 10.87 5.00 18.42
CA ILE A 262 9.95 4.04 19.04
C ILE A 262 9.54 3.02 17.97
N ASP A 263 9.81 1.73 18.22
CA ASP A 263 9.63 0.60 17.29
C ASP A 263 8.22 0.56 16.69
N HIS A 264 7.22 0.69 17.56
CA HIS A 264 5.79 0.64 17.27
C HIS A 264 5.04 1.67 18.12
N PHE A 265 4.59 2.76 17.52
CA PHE A 265 3.83 3.81 18.20
C PHE A 265 2.38 3.85 17.69
N GLN A 266 1.43 3.98 18.63
CA GLN A 266 0.00 4.10 18.31
C GLN A 266 -0.60 5.32 19.03
N ALA A 267 -1.44 6.08 18.33
CA ALA A 267 -2.23 7.16 18.89
C ALA A 267 -3.72 6.85 18.78
N VAL A 268 -4.37 6.50 19.89
CA VAL A 268 -5.80 6.23 19.91
C VAL A 268 -6.54 7.53 20.19
N HIS A 269 -7.36 7.99 19.25
CA HIS A 269 -8.09 9.25 19.39
C HIS A 269 -9.50 9.04 19.95
N ALA A 270 -10.00 10.02 20.71
CA ALA A 270 -11.38 10.06 21.17
C ALA A 270 -12.36 10.16 19.99
N GLY A 271 -13.55 9.57 20.11
CA GLY A 271 -14.57 9.59 19.04
C GLY A 271 -14.47 8.44 18.03
N GLU A 272 -15.29 8.53 16.99
CA GLU A 272 -15.38 7.52 15.92
C GLU A 272 -14.46 7.90 14.75
N GLY A 273 -13.91 6.91 14.05
CA GLY A 273 -13.08 7.13 12.86
C GLY A 273 -13.91 7.57 11.66
N GLU A 274 -13.33 8.40 10.78
CA GLU A 274 -14.00 8.87 9.57
C GLU A 274 -14.44 7.72 8.65
N GLU A 275 -13.66 6.62 8.62
CA GLU A 275 -13.96 5.42 7.82
C GLU A 275 -15.28 4.73 8.22
N ALA A 276 -15.75 4.97 9.44
CA ALA A 276 -17.02 4.49 9.97
C ALA A 276 -18.12 5.58 9.95
N GLY A 277 -17.83 6.76 9.39
CA GLY A 277 -18.73 7.90 9.30
C GLY A 277 -18.42 9.05 10.26
N GLY A 278 -17.41 8.92 11.12
CA GLY A 278 -16.89 9.97 11.99
C GLY A 278 -17.81 10.42 13.13
N GLY A 279 -18.89 9.68 13.41
CA GLY A 279 -19.81 9.98 14.50
C GLY A 279 -20.34 11.43 14.47
N ALA A 280 -20.17 12.15 15.57
CA ALA A 280 -20.60 13.54 15.70
C ALA A 280 -19.70 14.54 14.93
N GLN A 281 -18.47 14.14 14.62
CA GLN A 281 -17.47 14.96 13.92
C GLN A 281 -17.54 14.79 12.40
N GLY A 282 -18.09 13.66 11.91
CA GLY A 282 -18.26 13.43 10.48
C GLY A 282 -16.92 13.48 9.74
N GLU A 283 -16.86 14.28 8.66
CA GLU A 283 -15.66 14.46 7.82
C GLU A 283 -14.53 15.26 8.52
N ASP A 284 -14.74 15.74 9.75
CA ASP A 284 -13.69 16.34 10.57
C ASP A 284 -12.98 15.31 11.48
N ALA A 285 -13.51 14.08 11.57
CA ALA A 285 -12.90 13.00 12.33
C ALA A 285 -11.60 12.52 11.67
N ILE A 286 -10.68 11.94 12.45
CA ILE A 286 -9.49 11.31 11.89
C ILE A 286 -9.89 9.98 11.23
N TRP A 287 -9.41 9.73 10.00
CA TRP A 287 -9.49 8.42 9.33
C TRP A 287 -8.40 7.49 9.90
N SER A 288 -8.73 6.27 10.30
CA SER A 288 -7.74 5.29 10.82
C SER A 288 -6.64 4.98 9.82
N HIS A 289 -5.36 5.08 10.19
CA HIS A 289 -4.26 4.82 9.27
C HIS A 289 -2.92 4.53 9.94
N ARG A 290 -2.01 3.99 9.15
CA ARG A 290 -0.57 3.92 9.35
C ARG A 290 0.15 4.95 8.47
N TRP A 291 1.09 5.70 9.04
CA TRP A 291 1.98 6.58 8.27
C TRP A 291 3.34 6.82 8.96
N ALA A 292 4.18 7.64 8.34
CA ALA A 292 5.39 8.21 8.90
C ALA A 292 5.18 9.72 9.12
N ALA A 293 5.54 10.21 10.31
CA ALA A 293 5.45 11.63 10.66
C ALA A 293 6.67 12.40 10.13
N PHE A 294 6.45 13.49 9.41
CA PHE A 294 7.49 14.37 8.86
C PHE A 294 8.66 13.66 8.13
N PRO A 295 8.41 12.68 7.23
CA PRO A 295 9.47 12.00 6.48
C PRO A 295 10.24 12.98 5.57
N ASN A 296 9.60 14.08 5.17
CA ASN A 296 10.21 15.18 4.40
C ASN A 296 11.36 15.91 5.12
N LEU A 297 11.54 15.66 6.43
CA LEU A 297 12.67 16.21 7.20
C LEU A 297 13.87 15.24 7.28
N ALA A 298 13.84 14.10 6.59
CA ALA A 298 14.98 13.19 6.51
C ALA A 298 16.28 13.92 6.13
N GLY A 299 17.39 13.50 6.73
CA GLY A 299 18.70 14.17 6.63
C GLY A 299 18.84 15.42 7.51
N SER A 300 17.74 16.05 7.94
CA SER A 300 17.76 17.28 8.75
C SER A 300 17.29 17.08 10.20
N ALA A 301 16.31 16.21 10.42
CA ALA A 301 15.72 15.90 11.73
C ALA A 301 15.67 14.39 12.02
N GLY A 302 15.62 14.02 13.29
CA GLY A 302 15.68 12.65 13.81
C GLY A 302 16.75 12.49 14.90
N PRO A 303 16.95 11.26 15.41
CA PRO A 303 18.11 10.89 16.22
C PRO A 303 19.44 11.35 15.61
N ASP A 304 20.44 11.64 16.47
CA ASP A 304 21.73 12.20 16.03
C ASP A 304 22.44 11.34 14.96
N THR A 305 22.27 10.03 15.03
CA THR A 305 22.91 9.03 14.14
C THR A 305 22.00 8.52 13.02
N ASN A 306 20.69 8.73 13.11
CA ASN A 306 19.69 8.19 12.19
C ASN A 306 18.63 9.26 11.88
N LYS A 307 18.94 10.21 10.99
CA LYS A 307 18.04 11.34 10.67
C LYS A 307 17.00 10.96 9.62
N ALA A 308 15.94 10.26 10.02
CA ALA A 308 14.87 9.79 9.13
C ALA A 308 13.57 10.63 9.20
N GLY A 309 13.62 11.84 9.78
CA GLY A 309 12.43 12.65 10.07
C GLY A 309 11.82 12.33 11.44
N GLY A 310 10.53 12.61 11.61
CA GLY A 310 9.79 12.29 12.83
C GLY A 310 9.57 13.44 13.81
N VAL A 311 9.03 13.08 14.97
CA VAL A 311 8.70 13.95 16.11
C VAL A 311 9.54 13.53 17.31
N GLN A 312 10.29 14.46 17.89
CA GLN A 312 11.00 14.21 19.14
C GLN A 312 10.01 14.23 20.33
N ILE A 313 10.10 13.26 21.24
CA ILE A 313 9.28 13.24 22.45
C ILE A 313 9.94 14.16 23.51
N GLY A 314 9.48 15.41 23.58
CA GLY A 314 10.05 16.42 24.47
C GLY A 314 11.53 16.66 24.17
N ASP A 315 12.37 16.65 25.21
CA ASP A 315 13.84 16.77 25.13
C ASP A 315 14.56 15.44 25.43
N THR A 316 13.84 14.31 25.34
CA THR A 316 14.36 12.98 25.75
C THR A 316 15.43 12.41 24.82
N GLY A 317 15.46 12.88 23.56
CA GLY A 317 16.29 12.27 22.51
C GLY A 317 15.67 11.04 21.84
N MET A 318 14.47 10.61 22.25
CA MET A 318 13.70 9.55 21.59
C MET A 318 12.72 10.16 20.58
N TRP A 319 12.46 9.45 19.49
CA TRP A 319 11.65 9.96 18.37
C TRP A 319 10.52 9.02 17.98
N ILE A 320 9.45 9.59 17.45
CA ILE A 320 8.37 8.86 16.77
C ILE A 320 8.49 9.18 15.29
N ARG A 321 8.58 8.15 14.45
CA ARG A 321 8.53 8.31 13.01
C ARG A 321 7.29 7.61 12.49
N ASP A 322 7.32 6.30 12.49
CA ASP A 322 6.21 5.46 12.06
C ASP A 322 5.16 5.39 13.17
N TYR A 323 3.89 5.51 12.79
CA TYR A 323 2.78 5.47 13.71
C TYR A 323 1.54 4.84 13.08
N THR A 324 0.67 4.31 13.93
CA THR A 324 -0.73 4.05 13.60
C THR A 324 -1.65 4.96 14.43
N THR A 325 -2.85 5.23 13.91
CA THR A 325 -3.90 5.94 14.64
C THR A 325 -5.23 5.25 14.42
N GLU A 326 -5.97 5.07 15.51
CA GLU A 326 -7.23 4.33 15.55
C GLU A 326 -8.24 5.05 16.47
N PRO A 327 -9.56 4.94 16.22
CA PRO A 327 -10.58 5.61 17.01
C PRO A 327 -10.83 4.92 18.35
N GLU A 328 -11.55 5.63 19.22
CA GLU A 328 -11.89 5.20 20.57
C GLU A 328 -12.64 3.87 20.57
N ASN A 329 -13.58 3.70 19.63
CA ASN A 329 -14.34 2.47 19.43
C ASN A 329 -13.71 1.50 18.40
N GLY A 330 -12.42 1.67 18.09
CA GLY A 330 -11.67 0.70 17.31
C GLY A 330 -11.70 -0.68 17.97
N GLY A 331 -12.28 -1.66 17.29
CA GLY A 331 -12.27 -3.05 17.77
C GLY A 331 -10.91 -3.71 17.57
N LEU A 332 -10.71 -4.89 18.17
CA LEU A 332 -9.48 -5.67 18.03
C LEU A 332 -9.05 -5.84 16.56
N GLY A 333 -10.01 -5.93 15.64
CA GLY A 333 -9.71 -6.12 14.24
C GLY A 333 -9.10 -4.90 13.54
N VAL A 334 -9.48 -3.68 13.91
CA VAL A 334 -8.88 -2.43 13.39
C VAL A 334 -7.44 -2.31 13.88
N PHE A 335 -7.23 -2.43 15.19
CA PHE A 335 -5.88 -2.42 15.78
C PHE A 335 -4.96 -3.51 15.18
N ALA A 336 -5.49 -4.72 14.95
CA ALA A 336 -4.73 -5.77 14.31
C ALA A 336 -4.41 -5.46 12.84
N HIS A 337 -5.31 -4.80 12.11
CA HIS A 337 -5.12 -4.39 10.72
C HIS A 337 -4.03 -3.33 10.58
N GLU A 338 -4.14 -2.24 11.35
CA GLU A 338 -3.14 -1.16 11.34
C GLU A 338 -1.76 -1.65 11.75
N TYR A 339 -1.69 -2.53 12.76
CA TYR A 339 -0.43 -3.16 13.13
C TYR A 339 0.13 -4.05 11.99
N GLY A 340 -0.72 -4.62 11.15
CA GLY A 340 -0.30 -5.34 9.94
C GLY A 340 0.45 -4.44 8.96
N HIS A 341 0.01 -3.18 8.78
CA HIS A 341 0.74 -2.18 8.00
C HIS A 341 2.07 -1.81 8.63
N ASP A 342 2.13 -1.74 9.95
CA ASP A 342 3.36 -1.43 10.66
C ASP A 342 4.43 -2.54 10.49
N LEU A 343 3.98 -3.79 10.26
CA LEU A 343 4.84 -4.91 9.84
C LEU A 343 5.16 -4.93 8.33
N GLY A 344 4.71 -3.91 7.58
CA GLY A 344 5.00 -3.71 6.16
C GLY A 344 4.05 -4.41 5.19
N LEU A 345 2.87 -4.88 5.64
CA LEU A 345 1.85 -5.40 4.74
C LEU A 345 1.06 -4.27 4.07
N PRO A 346 0.74 -4.37 2.77
CA PRO A 346 -0.15 -3.44 2.11
C PRO A 346 -1.62 -3.79 2.38
N ASP A 347 -2.50 -2.85 2.06
CA ASP A 347 -3.91 -3.14 1.87
C ASP A 347 -4.13 -4.14 0.74
N LEU A 348 -5.05 -5.09 0.98
CA LEU A 348 -5.47 -6.05 -0.03
C LEU A 348 -6.88 -5.80 -0.56
N TYR A 349 -7.63 -4.85 0.02
CA TYR A 349 -8.80 -4.29 -0.65
C TYR A 349 -8.37 -3.29 -1.74
N ASP A 350 -9.32 -2.81 -2.54
CA ASP A 350 -9.06 -1.83 -3.60
C ASP A 350 -9.08 -0.43 -2.99
N THR A 351 -7.92 0.25 -2.98
CA THR A 351 -7.74 1.58 -2.37
C THR A 351 -8.04 2.72 -3.35
N ALA A 352 -8.39 2.41 -4.60
CA ALA A 352 -8.65 3.37 -5.68
C ALA A 352 -10.16 3.57 -5.97
N GLY A 353 -11.04 3.11 -5.07
CA GLY A 353 -12.49 3.25 -5.22
C GLY A 353 -13.20 2.04 -5.81
N GLY A 354 -12.50 0.91 -5.96
CA GLY A 354 -13.09 -0.35 -6.40
C GLY A 354 -13.58 -1.24 -5.25
N ASP A 355 -13.94 -2.47 -5.63
CA ASP A 355 -14.41 -3.50 -4.71
C ASP A 355 -13.99 -4.85 -5.25
N ASN A 356 -12.90 -5.39 -4.71
CA ASN A 356 -12.28 -6.63 -5.17
C ASN A 356 -12.79 -7.87 -4.40
N GLY A 357 -12.26 -9.04 -4.75
CA GLY A 357 -12.70 -10.34 -4.22
C GLY A 357 -12.05 -10.79 -2.90
N VAL A 358 -11.11 -10.02 -2.33
CA VAL A 358 -10.43 -10.40 -1.08
C VAL A 358 -11.43 -10.46 0.08
N GLY A 359 -12.19 -9.37 0.28
CA GLY A 359 -13.29 -9.28 1.24
C GLY A 359 -12.91 -9.84 2.62
N PHE A 360 -13.78 -10.70 3.16
CA PHE A 360 -13.60 -11.26 4.50
C PHE A 360 -12.50 -12.33 4.63
N TRP A 361 -11.79 -12.68 3.55
CA TRP A 361 -10.79 -13.75 3.58
C TRP A 361 -9.45 -13.35 4.19
N SER A 362 -9.15 -12.06 4.34
CA SER A 362 -7.89 -11.57 4.93
C SER A 362 -8.14 -10.45 5.93
N LEU A 363 -7.34 -10.46 7.02
CA LEU A 363 -7.19 -9.32 7.93
C LEU A 363 -6.89 -8.02 7.18
N MET A 364 -6.03 -8.06 6.14
CA MET A 364 -5.64 -6.88 5.34
C MET A 364 -6.74 -6.43 4.36
N SER A 365 -7.99 -6.76 4.65
CA SER A 365 -9.20 -6.43 3.90
C SER A 365 -10.38 -6.42 4.86
N SER A 366 -11.60 -6.80 4.44
CA SER A 366 -12.77 -6.81 5.33
C SER A 366 -12.69 -7.82 6.48
N GLY A 367 -11.66 -8.68 6.55
CA GLY A 367 -11.45 -9.59 7.66
C GLY A 367 -11.14 -8.89 8.99
N SER A 368 -10.68 -7.63 8.96
CA SER A 368 -10.56 -6.77 10.16
C SER A 368 -11.92 -6.41 10.77
N TRP A 369 -12.98 -6.37 9.96
CA TRP A 369 -14.32 -5.99 10.39
C TRP A 369 -15.21 -7.18 10.79
N LEU A 370 -14.64 -8.38 10.93
CA LEU A 370 -15.38 -9.54 11.41
C LEU A 370 -15.76 -9.39 12.89
N SER A 371 -16.65 -10.26 13.35
CA SER A 371 -17.02 -10.37 14.76
C SER A 371 -17.53 -11.78 15.07
N ARG A 372 -17.96 -12.00 16.31
CA ARG A 372 -18.64 -13.25 16.69
C ARG A 372 -20.10 -13.32 16.22
N GLY A 373 -20.57 -12.34 15.44
CA GLY A 373 -21.90 -12.32 14.83
C GLY A 373 -23.02 -11.96 15.80
N LYS A 374 -22.71 -11.16 16.83
CA LYS A 374 -23.68 -10.66 17.81
C LYS A 374 -24.11 -9.23 17.43
N ASP A 375 -23.85 -8.27 18.30
CA ASP A 375 -24.34 -6.89 18.28
C ASP A 375 -23.27 -5.87 17.84
N ASP A 376 -22.25 -6.28 17.08
CA ASP A 376 -21.22 -5.37 16.54
C ASP A 376 -20.54 -5.91 15.26
N ILE A 377 -19.75 -5.07 14.60
CA ILE A 377 -18.71 -5.46 13.64
C ILE A 377 -17.34 -4.98 14.13
N GLY A 378 -16.26 -5.62 13.68
CA GLY A 378 -14.88 -5.25 14.02
C GLY A 378 -14.36 -5.68 15.39
N SER A 379 -15.20 -6.28 16.25
CA SER A 379 -14.77 -6.73 17.59
C SER A 379 -13.79 -7.90 17.58
N THR A 380 -13.78 -8.73 16.52
CA THR A 380 -12.88 -9.89 16.42
C THR A 380 -12.45 -10.12 14.96
N PRO A 381 -11.15 -10.04 14.64
CA PRO A 381 -10.67 -10.25 13.28
C PRO A 381 -10.73 -11.71 12.81
N GLY A 382 -10.65 -11.90 11.49
CA GLY A 382 -10.23 -13.15 10.87
C GLY A 382 -8.71 -13.23 10.69
N TYR A 383 -8.19 -14.40 10.31
CA TYR A 383 -6.76 -14.52 10.03
C TYR A 383 -6.36 -13.81 8.72
N MET A 384 -5.07 -13.51 8.60
CA MET A 384 -4.41 -13.08 7.38
C MET A 384 -4.50 -14.18 6.32
N ASP A 385 -4.56 -13.76 5.05
CA ASP A 385 -4.35 -14.62 3.89
C ASP A 385 -2.93 -15.23 3.90
N PRO A 386 -2.67 -16.27 3.08
CA PRO A 386 -1.42 -17.00 3.17
C PRO A 386 -0.26 -16.22 2.55
N TRP A 387 -0.48 -15.25 1.66
CA TRP A 387 0.61 -14.39 1.15
C TRP A 387 1.09 -13.44 2.25
N SER A 388 0.19 -12.82 3.00
CA SER A 388 0.57 -11.97 4.14
C SER A 388 1.36 -12.76 5.20
N LYS A 389 0.92 -13.99 5.53
CA LYS A 389 1.69 -14.88 6.41
C LYS A 389 3.05 -15.27 5.81
N LEU A 390 3.13 -15.48 4.50
CA LEU A 390 4.38 -15.79 3.81
C LEU A 390 5.33 -14.59 3.81
N TYR A 391 4.79 -13.37 3.64
CA TYR A 391 5.51 -12.10 3.64
C TYR A 391 6.20 -11.83 4.98
N LEU A 392 5.51 -12.17 6.07
CA LEU A 392 6.01 -12.05 7.44
C LEU A 392 6.83 -13.27 7.91
N GLY A 393 7.00 -14.28 7.06
CA GLY A 393 7.72 -15.52 7.38
C GLY A 393 7.00 -16.44 8.39
N TRP A 394 5.70 -16.24 8.58
CA TRP A 394 4.84 -16.98 9.53
C TRP A 394 4.16 -18.20 8.92
N LEU A 395 4.03 -18.24 7.59
CA LEU A 395 3.37 -19.35 6.91
C LEU A 395 4.19 -20.65 7.03
N ASN A 396 3.56 -21.73 7.49
CA ASN A 396 4.08 -23.08 7.29
C ASN A 396 3.58 -23.60 5.93
N TYR A 397 4.47 -23.84 4.96
CA TYR A 397 4.08 -24.21 3.60
C TYR A 397 4.94 -25.31 2.99
N SER A 398 4.39 -25.96 1.96
CA SER A 398 5.15 -26.79 1.02
C SER A 398 5.33 -26.04 -0.30
N VAL A 399 6.42 -26.29 -1.02
CA VAL A 399 6.67 -25.73 -2.35
C VAL A 399 6.54 -26.82 -3.41
N VAL A 400 5.88 -26.49 -4.52
CA VAL A 400 5.86 -27.29 -5.75
C VAL A 400 6.52 -26.46 -6.85
N GLU A 401 7.69 -26.92 -7.29
CA GLU A 401 8.46 -26.26 -8.34
C GLU A 401 7.78 -26.36 -9.71
N GLU A 402 8.17 -25.46 -10.62
CA GLU A 402 7.77 -25.52 -12.02
C GLU A 402 8.10 -26.87 -12.66
N LYS A 403 7.20 -27.38 -13.52
CA LYS A 403 7.40 -28.61 -14.33
C LYS A 403 7.76 -29.83 -13.49
N SER A 404 7.27 -29.89 -12.24
CA SER A 404 7.48 -31.02 -11.33
C SER A 404 6.61 -32.23 -11.67
N GLY A 405 5.66 -32.09 -12.62
CA GLY A 405 4.81 -33.16 -13.09
C GLY A 405 3.60 -33.36 -12.20
N THR A 406 3.68 -34.22 -11.17
CA THR A 406 2.56 -34.44 -10.24
C THR A 406 3.05 -34.67 -8.83
N THR A 407 2.60 -33.82 -7.92
CA THR A 407 2.98 -33.83 -6.51
C THR A 407 1.73 -33.92 -5.64
N ARG A 408 1.77 -34.74 -4.58
CA ARG A 408 0.72 -34.79 -3.56
C ARG A 408 1.20 -34.05 -2.31
N VAL A 409 0.35 -33.21 -1.76
CA VAL A 409 0.63 -32.43 -0.54
C VAL A 409 -0.52 -32.62 0.44
N THR A 410 -0.18 -32.84 1.70
CA THR A 410 -1.15 -32.84 2.81
C THR A 410 -1.11 -31.48 3.48
N LEU A 411 -2.27 -30.84 3.59
CA LEU A 411 -2.46 -29.54 4.20
C LEU A 411 -3.26 -29.70 5.50
N GLY A 412 -2.76 -29.07 6.57
CA GLY A 412 -3.56 -28.81 7.76
C GLY A 412 -4.49 -27.61 7.55
N PRO A 413 -5.37 -27.30 8.50
CA PRO A 413 -6.16 -26.07 8.51
C PRO A 413 -5.28 -24.82 8.42
N ALA A 414 -5.69 -23.81 7.66
CA ALA A 414 -4.96 -22.55 7.56
C ALA A 414 -4.86 -21.79 8.90
N GLY A 415 -5.81 -22.03 9.81
CA GLY A 415 -5.82 -21.46 11.17
C GLY A 415 -4.97 -22.21 12.20
N ASP A 416 -4.38 -23.35 11.84
CA ASP A 416 -3.52 -24.19 12.69
C ASP A 416 -2.03 -23.86 12.46
N SER A 417 -1.61 -22.64 12.83
CA SER A 417 -0.28 -22.10 12.49
C SER A 417 0.90 -22.72 13.27
N ASP A 418 0.64 -23.38 14.39
CA ASP A 418 1.61 -24.13 15.20
C ASP A 418 1.57 -25.65 14.93
N GLY A 419 0.64 -26.11 14.08
CA GLY A 419 0.51 -27.49 13.66
C GLY A 419 1.71 -28.01 12.86
N PRO A 420 1.98 -29.33 12.89
CA PRO A 420 3.14 -29.93 12.22
C PRO A 420 2.99 -30.03 10.69
N LYS A 421 1.83 -29.65 10.14
CA LYS A 421 1.49 -29.78 8.72
C LYS A 421 1.55 -28.41 8.05
N ALA A 422 1.87 -28.40 6.76
CA ALA A 422 1.78 -27.19 5.95
C ALA A 422 0.33 -26.68 5.95
N GLN A 423 0.15 -25.37 6.12
CA GLN A 423 -1.13 -24.68 6.00
C GLN A 423 -1.50 -24.45 4.52
N ALA A 424 -0.49 -24.34 3.67
CA ALA A 424 -0.65 -24.07 2.26
C ALA A 424 0.42 -24.77 1.40
N VAL A 425 0.13 -24.87 0.10
CA VAL A 425 1.10 -25.20 -0.94
C VAL A 425 1.33 -23.98 -1.83
N VAL A 426 2.60 -23.58 -1.96
CA VAL A 426 3.06 -22.57 -2.92
C VAL A 426 3.46 -23.29 -4.21
N VAL A 427 2.88 -22.89 -5.34
CA VAL A 427 3.19 -23.45 -6.67
C VAL A 427 3.91 -22.40 -7.48
N ASN A 428 5.22 -22.58 -7.67
CA ASN A 428 6.05 -21.67 -8.47
C ASN A 428 5.60 -21.70 -9.94
N LEU A 429 5.56 -20.54 -10.57
CA LEU A 429 5.17 -20.37 -11.97
C LEU A 429 6.27 -19.63 -12.75
N PRO A 430 6.34 -19.83 -14.08
CA PRO A 430 7.22 -19.02 -14.90
C PRO A 430 6.91 -17.54 -14.71
N ALA A 431 7.95 -16.75 -14.46
CA ALA A 431 7.84 -15.32 -14.26
C ALA A 431 7.13 -14.64 -15.44
N GLN A 432 6.38 -13.57 -15.15
CA GLN A 432 5.71 -12.74 -16.15
C GLN A 432 6.67 -11.66 -16.64
N THR A 433 6.68 -11.38 -17.93
CA THR A 433 7.37 -10.20 -18.47
C THR A 433 6.38 -9.06 -18.70
N GLN A 434 6.75 -7.84 -18.35
CA GLN A 434 5.99 -6.64 -18.67
C GLN A 434 6.90 -5.63 -19.36
N THR A 435 6.43 -5.07 -20.47
CA THR A 435 7.17 -4.05 -21.22
C THR A 435 6.49 -2.71 -20.98
N THR A 436 7.23 -1.78 -20.39
CA THR A 436 6.83 -0.37 -20.27
C THR A 436 7.46 0.40 -21.41
N SER A 437 6.61 0.97 -22.27
CA SER A 437 7.04 1.85 -23.36
C SER A 437 6.90 3.30 -22.93
N TYR A 438 8.01 4.02 -22.86
CA TYR A 438 8.05 5.42 -22.46
C TYR A 438 7.93 6.33 -23.68
N ASN A 439 8.83 6.14 -24.65
CA ASN A 439 8.90 7.01 -25.83
C ASN A 439 9.39 6.21 -27.07
N THR A 440 9.68 6.93 -28.15
CA THR A 440 10.51 6.42 -29.25
C THR A 440 11.78 7.30 -29.31
N PRO A 441 13.00 6.73 -29.37
CA PRO A 441 14.25 7.48 -29.53
C PRO A 441 14.13 8.54 -30.62
N PHE A 442 14.66 9.74 -30.37
CA PHE A 442 14.50 10.86 -31.29
C PHE A 442 15.13 10.56 -32.65
N GLY A 443 16.32 9.94 -32.64
CA GLY A 443 17.00 9.37 -33.78
C GLY A 443 17.34 7.90 -33.54
N GLY A 444 17.57 7.17 -34.64
CA GLY A 444 18.12 5.82 -34.55
C GLY A 444 17.23 4.81 -33.81
N SER A 445 17.86 3.95 -33.00
CA SER A 445 17.25 2.88 -32.19
C SER A 445 17.57 3.01 -30.70
N TYR A 446 18.52 3.86 -30.30
CA TYR A 446 18.94 4.02 -28.91
C TYR A 446 18.89 5.48 -28.46
N GLU A 447 18.69 5.67 -27.17
CA GLU A 447 18.80 6.95 -26.46
C GLU A 447 19.48 6.74 -25.10
N TRP A 448 19.94 7.81 -24.47
CA TRP A 448 20.43 7.80 -23.10
C TRP A 448 19.28 7.97 -22.11
N TRP A 449 19.23 7.15 -21.06
CA TRP A 449 18.20 7.22 -20.02
C TRP A 449 18.80 7.28 -18.62
N GLY A 450 18.28 8.21 -17.81
CA GLY A 450 18.71 8.48 -16.44
C GLY A 450 18.25 7.44 -15.42
N GLY A 451 17.28 6.60 -15.77
CA GLY A 451 16.62 5.64 -14.87
C GLY A 451 15.26 6.13 -14.38
N SER A 452 14.52 5.22 -13.73
CA SER A 452 13.21 5.44 -13.12
C SER A 452 13.16 4.58 -11.86
N ALA A 453 13.49 5.22 -10.73
CA ALA A 453 13.54 4.66 -9.39
C ALA A 453 13.76 5.79 -8.37
N ASP A 454 13.53 5.51 -7.10
CA ASP A 454 13.80 6.41 -5.98
C ASP A 454 15.31 6.44 -5.65
N ASP A 455 15.76 7.50 -4.97
CA ASP A 455 17.13 7.73 -4.51
C ASP A 455 18.21 7.62 -5.59
N LEU A 456 17.86 7.90 -6.85
CA LEU A 456 18.80 7.90 -7.95
C LEU A 456 19.76 9.08 -7.84
N ASN A 457 21.02 8.82 -8.21
CA ASN A 457 22.02 9.86 -8.48
C ASN A 457 22.90 9.40 -9.63
N THR A 458 22.33 9.44 -10.83
CA THR A 458 22.97 8.93 -12.04
C THR A 458 23.65 10.05 -12.80
N THR A 459 24.80 9.78 -13.41
CA THR A 459 25.59 10.78 -14.15
C THR A 459 26.05 10.25 -15.51
N LEU A 460 26.06 11.13 -16.50
CA LEU A 460 26.65 10.92 -17.82
C LEU A 460 27.70 12.00 -18.05
N THR A 461 28.99 11.66 -17.86
CA THR A 461 30.11 12.63 -17.77
C THR A 461 31.04 12.55 -18.97
N ARG A 462 31.52 13.68 -19.50
CA ARG A 462 32.50 13.75 -20.60
C ARG A 462 33.44 14.96 -20.46
N GLN A 463 34.68 14.78 -20.93
CA GLN A 463 35.64 15.88 -21.07
C GLN A 463 35.33 16.69 -22.33
N LEU A 464 35.24 18.02 -22.19
CA LEU A 464 35.02 18.96 -23.28
C LEU A 464 36.26 19.83 -23.48
N ASP A 465 36.85 19.75 -24.67
CA ASP A 465 37.92 20.66 -25.08
C ASP A 465 37.33 21.94 -25.71
N LEU A 466 37.29 23.01 -24.94
CA LEU A 466 36.83 24.34 -25.38
C LEU A 466 38.01 25.25 -25.75
N THR A 467 39.23 24.73 -25.91
CA THR A 467 40.36 25.53 -26.38
C THR A 467 40.13 26.00 -27.82
N GLY A 468 40.69 27.17 -28.16
CA GLY A 468 40.62 27.73 -29.51
C GLY A 468 39.24 28.24 -29.96
N THR A 469 38.24 28.33 -29.08
CA THR A 469 36.95 28.97 -29.36
C THR A 469 36.69 30.14 -28.39
N THR A 470 35.85 31.08 -28.81
CA THR A 470 35.36 32.21 -27.99
C THR A 470 33.92 32.04 -27.53
N SER A 471 33.21 31.05 -28.07
CA SER A 471 31.87 30.66 -27.64
C SER A 471 31.68 29.15 -27.81
N ALA A 472 30.89 28.57 -26.92
CA ALA A 472 30.53 27.16 -27.00
C ALA A 472 29.17 26.92 -26.33
N SER A 473 28.47 25.88 -26.77
CA SER A 473 27.28 25.38 -26.09
C SER A 473 27.20 23.87 -26.21
N ILE A 474 26.51 23.23 -25.28
CA ILE A 474 26.13 21.83 -25.40
C ILE A 474 24.63 21.73 -25.54
N THR A 475 24.18 20.96 -26.53
CA THR A 475 22.76 20.80 -26.87
C THR A 475 22.37 19.34 -26.80
N ALA A 476 21.10 19.06 -26.53
CA ALA A 476 20.54 17.71 -26.60
C ALA A 476 19.07 17.78 -27.02
N LYS A 477 18.59 16.69 -27.64
CA LYS A 477 17.16 16.38 -27.62
C LYS A 477 16.85 15.75 -26.28
N ALA A 478 15.78 16.19 -25.64
CA ALA A 478 15.33 15.63 -24.38
C ALA A 478 13.85 15.26 -24.42
N TRP A 479 13.53 14.14 -23.79
CA TRP A 479 12.18 13.75 -23.42
C TRP A 479 12.25 13.46 -21.93
N TYR A 480 11.29 13.95 -21.14
CA TYR A 480 11.34 13.71 -19.71
C TYR A 480 9.96 13.77 -19.08
N ASP A 481 9.80 12.97 -18.04
CA ASP A 481 8.67 12.99 -17.10
C ASP A 481 9.30 12.79 -15.72
N ILE A 482 9.44 13.88 -14.99
CA ILE A 482 10.23 14.04 -13.77
C ILE A 482 9.31 14.67 -12.72
N GLU A 483 9.36 14.18 -11.47
CA GLU A 483 8.54 14.73 -10.40
C GLU A 483 8.87 16.21 -10.18
N GLU A 484 7.89 17.09 -10.38
CA GLU A 484 8.01 18.56 -10.27
C GLU A 484 8.36 18.97 -8.84
N ASP A 485 9.31 19.88 -8.66
CA ASP A 485 9.84 20.37 -7.37
C ASP A 485 10.66 19.35 -6.52
N TYR A 486 10.80 18.08 -6.93
CA TYR A 486 11.48 17.04 -6.14
C TYR A 486 12.66 16.39 -6.89
N ASP A 487 12.41 15.96 -8.12
CA ASP A 487 13.38 15.26 -8.96
C ASP A 487 13.95 16.21 -10.02
N TYR A 488 15.21 16.03 -10.41
CA TYR A 488 15.86 16.98 -11.30
C TYR A 488 16.89 16.35 -12.25
N LEU A 489 16.84 16.76 -13.51
CA LEU A 489 17.92 16.62 -14.48
C LEU A 489 18.79 17.87 -14.51
N TYR A 490 19.99 17.76 -13.96
CA TYR A 490 20.99 18.82 -13.97
C TYR A 490 21.93 18.71 -15.17
N ALA A 491 22.34 19.85 -15.72
CA ALA A 491 23.53 19.96 -16.56
C ALA A 491 24.59 20.74 -15.79
N GLU A 492 25.77 20.16 -15.61
CA GLU A 492 26.79 20.69 -14.71
C GLU A 492 28.17 20.70 -15.37
N VAL A 493 28.99 21.68 -14.99
CA VAL A 493 30.37 21.82 -15.48
C VAL A 493 31.35 21.94 -14.31
N SER A 494 32.53 21.38 -14.51
CA SER A 494 33.63 21.41 -13.55
C SER A 494 34.94 21.82 -14.22
N THR A 495 35.66 22.73 -13.56
CA THR A 495 36.97 23.24 -14.00
C THR A 495 38.14 22.72 -13.15
N ASP A 496 37.87 21.87 -12.16
CA ASP A 496 38.84 21.40 -11.16
C ASP A 496 38.98 19.87 -11.11
N GLY A 497 38.65 19.19 -12.22
CA GLY A 497 38.74 17.74 -12.30
C GLY A 497 37.57 17.02 -11.61
N GLY A 498 36.45 17.70 -11.38
CA GLY A 498 35.21 17.10 -10.86
C GLY A 498 35.08 17.18 -9.35
N ALA A 499 35.94 17.97 -8.68
CA ALA A 499 35.88 18.19 -7.24
C ALA A 499 34.72 19.12 -6.88
N THR A 500 34.46 20.13 -7.71
CA THR A 500 33.28 21.00 -7.63
C THR A 500 32.56 21.08 -8.96
N TRP A 501 31.24 21.27 -8.91
CA TRP A 501 30.35 21.32 -10.07
C TRP A 501 29.48 22.58 -9.99
N THR A 502 29.37 23.28 -11.11
CA THR A 502 28.49 24.44 -11.27
C THR A 502 27.33 24.06 -12.18
N ALA A 503 26.10 24.21 -11.70
CA ALA A 503 24.90 23.99 -12.50
C ALA A 503 24.78 25.04 -13.62
N LEU A 504 24.37 24.57 -14.79
CA LEU A 504 24.05 25.37 -15.96
C LEU A 504 22.54 25.48 -16.08
N SER A 505 22.07 26.64 -16.52
CA SER A 505 20.64 26.90 -16.73
C SER A 505 20.32 27.01 -18.22
N ASN A 506 19.07 26.77 -18.57
CA ASN A 506 18.50 26.98 -19.91
C ASN A 506 17.04 27.45 -19.77
N SER A 507 16.30 27.54 -20.89
CA SER A 507 14.90 27.99 -20.89
C SER A 507 13.87 26.99 -20.33
N SER A 508 14.29 25.75 -20.05
CA SER A 508 13.48 24.68 -19.47
C SER A 508 13.75 24.49 -17.97
N VAL A 509 14.63 25.30 -17.38
CA VAL A 509 14.85 25.34 -15.92
C VAL A 509 13.96 26.42 -15.35
N ASP A 510 13.13 26.06 -14.38
CA ASP A 510 12.16 26.98 -13.80
C ASP A 510 12.81 28.04 -12.89
N ALA A 511 12.07 29.13 -12.70
CA ALA A 511 12.60 30.32 -12.06
C ALA A 511 12.86 30.09 -10.56
N GLY A 512 14.12 30.02 -10.17
CA GLY A 512 14.54 29.74 -8.80
C GLY A 512 15.21 28.39 -8.63
N GLU A 513 15.19 27.57 -9.68
CA GLU A 513 15.73 26.23 -9.68
C GLU A 513 17.09 26.14 -10.38
N THR A 514 17.69 24.95 -10.33
CA THR A 514 19.01 24.68 -10.90
C THR A 514 19.05 23.44 -11.80
N GLY A 515 17.93 22.72 -11.94
CA GLY A 515 17.75 21.55 -12.80
C GLY A 515 16.44 21.64 -13.59
N VAL A 516 16.28 20.74 -14.56
CA VAL A 516 15.01 20.55 -15.31
C VAL A 516 14.17 19.51 -14.59
N ASP A 517 12.89 19.79 -14.41
CA ASP A 517 11.88 18.91 -13.82
C ASP A 517 10.58 18.92 -14.65
N GLY A 518 9.51 18.33 -14.12
CA GLY A 518 8.20 18.30 -14.76
C GLY A 518 8.14 17.39 -15.99
N SER A 519 7.24 17.70 -16.94
CA SER A 519 6.94 16.81 -18.07
C SER A 519 6.99 17.52 -19.42
N THR A 520 7.61 16.88 -20.42
CA THR A 520 7.53 17.33 -21.82
C THR A 520 6.20 16.95 -22.49
N SER A 521 5.25 16.34 -21.75
CA SER A 521 3.95 15.90 -22.25
C SER A 521 4.07 14.98 -23.48
N GLY A 522 5.07 14.10 -23.47
CA GLY A 522 5.30 13.11 -24.52
C GLY A 522 6.08 13.60 -25.74
N ALA A 523 6.57 14.85 -25.75
CA ALA A 523 7.32 15.42 -26.88
C ALA A 523 8.83 15.46 -26.64
N TRP A 524 9.62 15.36 -27.71
CA TRP A 524 11.05 15.68 -27.67
C TRP A 524 11.27 17.19 -27.80
N VAL A 525 11.95 17.78 -26.82
CA VAL A 525 12.31 19.20 -26.76
C VAL A 525 13.80 19.41 -26.95
N ASP A 526 14.21 20.66 -27.21
CA ASP A 526 15.62 21.04 -27.34
C ASP A 526 16.14 21.62 -26.02
N LEU A 527 17.20 21.03 -25.48
CA LEU A 527 17.99 21.62 -24.40
C LEU A 527 19.24 22.26 -24.98
N SER A 528 19.59 23.46 -24.51
CA SER A 528 20.80 24.18 -24.93
C SER A 528 21.40 24.93 -23.75
N TYR A 529 22.63 24.56 -23.37
CA TYR A 529 23.36 25.15 -22.26
C TYR A 529 24.57 25.92 -22.78
N ASP A 530 24.67 27.21 -22.42
CA ASP A 530 25.82 28.04 -22.80
C ASP A 530 27.06 27.65 -21.97
N LEU A 531 28.18 27.49 -22.68
CA LEU A 531 29.50 27.19 -22.11
C LEU A 531 30.50 28.31 -22.40
N SER A 532 30.04 29.47 -22.86
CA SER A 532 30.93 30.55 -23.33
C SER A 532 31.78 31.12 -22.19
N ALA A 533 31.30 31.07 -20.94
CA ALA A 533 32.08 31.43 -19.75
C ALA A 533 33.33 30.55 -19.55
N TYR A 534 33.37 29.36 -20.15
CA TYR A 534 34.46 28.38 -20.06
C TYR A 534 35.27 28.26 -21.36
N ALA A 535 35.08 29.18 -22.31
CA ALA A 535 35.79 29.20 -23.56
C ALA A 535 37.31 29.36 -23.33
N GLY A 536 38.12 28.61 -24.09
CA GLY A 536 39.59 28.67 -24.03
C GLY A 536 40.26 27.65 -23.12
N GLN A 537 39.51 26.78 -22.43
CA GLN A 537 40.04 25.75 -21.53
C GLN A 537 39.38 24.38 -21.76
N ALA A 538 39.95 23.33 -21.18
CA ALA A 538 39.30 22.02 -21.10
C ALA A 538 38.49 21.93 -19.79
N VAL A 539 37.26 21.41 -19.85
CA VAL A 539 36.35 21.28 -18.71
C VAL A 539 35.72 19.89 -18.69
N GLN A 540 35.25 19.44 -17.51
CA GLN A 540 34.32 18.31 -17.43
C GLN A 540 32.89 18.80 -17.49
N PHE A 541 32.07 18.10 -18.25
CA PHE A 541 30.63 18.29 -18.30
C PHE A 541 29.92 17.01 -17.87
N ARG A 542 28.79 17.14 -17.18
CA ARG A 542 27.89 16.01 -16.96
C ARG A 542 26.43 16.41 -17.04
N TYR A 543 25.61 15.46 -17.48
CA TYR A 543 24.22 15.38 -17.05
C TYR A 543 24.16 14.59 -15.75
N ARG A 544 23.36 15.03 -14.78
CA ARG A 544 23.10 14.31 -13.54
C ARG A 544 21.59 14.24 -13.31
N TYR A 545 21.04 13.04 -13.25
CA TYR A 545 19.65 12.82 -12.87
C TYR A 545 19.61 12.39 -11.41
N GLN A 546 18.88 13.13 -10.59
CA GLN A 546 18.74 12.86 -9.17
C GLN A 546 17.26 12.77 -8.82
N THR A 547 16.89 11.73 -8.09
CA THR A 547 15.55 11.57 -7.53
C THR A 547 15.58 11.58 -6.02
N ASP A 548 14.47 11.98 -5.40
CA ASP A 548 14.27 11.85 -3.97
C ASP A 548 13.86 10.41 -3.59
N GLY A 549 13.51 10.16 -2.32
CA GLY A 549 13.07 8.83 -1.88
C GLY A 549 11.64 8.48 -2.31
N GLY A 550 10.89 9.44 -2.86
CA GLY A 550 9.48 9.36 -3.19
C GLY A 550 9.22 9.12 -4.67
N VAL A 551 8.04 9.54 -5.14
CA VAL A 551 7.44 9.09 -6.40
C VAL A 551 8.38 9.29 -7.59
N HIS A 552 8.92 8.21 -8.14
CA HIS A 552 9.64 8.29 -9.41
C HIS A 552 8.70 8.20 -10.63
N LEU A 553 8.96 9.03 -11.63
CA LEU A 553 8.33 8.98 -12.95
C LEU A 553 9.27 8.32 -13.98
N ALA A 554 8.96 8.42 -15.28
CA ALA A 554 9.77 7.80 -16.34
C ALA A 554 11.23 8.29 -16.35
N GLY A 555 11.48 9.47 -15.80
CA GLY A 555 12.79 10.10 -15.66
C GLY A 555 13.24 10.85 -16.91
N ALA A 556 14.56 11.05 -17.01
CA ALA A 556 15.18 11.86 -18.05
C ALA A 556 15.73 11.03 -19.22
N PHE A 557 15.43 11.44 -20.45
CA PHE A 557 15.90 10.81 -21.68
C PHE A 557 16.62 11.85 -22.55
N LEU A 558 17.76 11.48 -23.10
CA LEU A 558 18.63 12.35 -23.88
C LEU A 558 19.07 11.67 -25.17
N ASP A 559 19.05 12.41 -26.27
CA ASP A 559 19.49 11.94 -27.58
C ASP A 559 20.15 13.11 -28.36
N ASN A 560 20.95 12.79 -29.37
CA ASN A 560 21.67 13.75 -30.22
C ASN A 560 22.45 14.81 -29.43
N VAL A 561 23.10 14.41 -28.34
CA VAL A 561 23.92 15.29 -27.51
C VAL A 561 25.07 15.83 -28.35
N SER A 562 25.18 17.15 -28.49
CA SER A 562 26.13 17.79 -29.41
C SER A 562 26.88 18.93 -28.75
N LEU A 563 28.20 19.00 -28.97
CA LEU A 563 29.00 20.17 -28.62
C LEU A 563 29.07 21.11 -29.82
N ILE A 564 28.69 22.37 -29.63
CA ILE A 564 28.81 23.43 -30.62
C ILE A 564 29.97 24.34 -30.21
N LYS A 565 30.94 24.55 -31.11
CA LYS A 565 32.05 25.51 -30.92
C LYS A 565 31.98 26.59 -31.99
N GLY A 566 31.89 27.86 -31.59
CA GLY A 566 31.85 28.99 -32.53
C GLY A 566 30.71 28.90 -33.56
N GLY A 567 29.57 28.31 -33.18
CA GLY A 567 28.42 28.10 -34.04
C GLY A 567 28.47 26.87 -34.97
N THR A 568 29.50 26.02 -34.86
CA THR A 568 29.63 24.78 -35.65
C THR A 568 29.59 23.56 -34.74
N VAL A 569 28.89 22.50 -35.16
CA VAL A 569 28.87 21.20 -34.46
C VAL A 569 30.28 20.61 -34.49
N ALA A 570 30.89 20.45 -33.31
CA ALA A 570 32.18 19.80 -33.14
C ALA A 570 32.04 18.26 -33.15
N TRP A 571 30.98 17.75 -32.52
CA TRP A 571 30.58 16.35 -32.53
C TRP A 571 29.11 16.22 -32.08
N THR A 572 28.52 15.08 -32.40
CA THR A 572 27.19 14.63 -31.95
C THR A 572 27.31 13.18 -31.48
N ASP A 573 26.62 12.86 -30.39
CA ASP A 573 26.36 11.51 -29.92
C ASP A 573 24.86 11.22 -30.01
N ASP A 574 24.51 10.23 -30.83
CA ASP A 574 23.16 9.74 -31.10
C ASP A 574 22.83 8.45 -30.32
N ALA A 575 23.66 8.09 -29.32
CA ALA A 575 23.53 6.90 -28.48
C ALA A 575 23.58 5.54 -29.21
N GLU A 576 23.69 5.48 -30.54
CA GLU A 576 23.72 4.22 -31.30
C GLU A 576 24.95 3.36 -30.95
N THR A 577 26.05 4.02 -30.57
CA THR A 577 27.26 3.36 -30.08
C THR A 577 27.66 3.90 -28.71
N LEU A 578 28.24 3.04 -27.86
CA LEU A 578 28.79 3.49 -26.60
C LEU A 578 30.09 4.26 -26.89
N ALA A 579 29.99 5.57 -27.06
CA ALA A 579 31.15 6.43 -27.30
C ALA A 579 32.08 6.39 -26.07
N ALA A 580 33.35 6.03 -26.30
CA ALA A 580 34.33 5.77 -25.24
C ALA A 580 34.67 7.02 -24.39
N GLU A 581 34.28 8.20 -24.85
CA GLU A 581 34.50 9.48 -24.18
C GLU A 581 33.47 9.76 -23.08
N TRP A 582 32.32 9.07 -23.06
CA TRP A 582 31.36 9.17 -21.97
C TRP A 582 31.69 8.18 -20.85
N THR A 583 31.61 8.69 -19.62
CA THR A 583 31.61 7.90 -18.40
C THR A 583 30.20 7.93 -17.82
N ALA A 584 29.45 6.84 -18.03
CA ALA A 584 28.13 6.66 -17.45
C ALA A 584 28.22 5.98 -16.07
N LYS A 585 27.50 6.53 -15.09
CA LYS A 585 27.21 5.91 -13.79
C LYS A 585 25.71 5.95 -13.61
N GLY A 586 25.03 4.81 -13.74
CA GLY A 586 23.57 4.72 -13.65
C GLY A 586 22.83 5.07 -14.95
N PHE A 587 23.30 6.06 -15.73
CA PHE A 587 22.75 6.28 -17.08
C PHE A 587 22.96 5.04 -17.97
N THR A 588 21.94 4.65 -18.72
CA THR A 588 21.98 3.48 -19.63
C THR A 588 21.53 3.86 -21.04
N ARG A 589 21.87 3.02 -22.02
CA ARG A 589 21.33 3.14 -23.38
C ARG A 589 20.10 2.25 -23.50
N MET A 590 18.99 2.77 -23.99
CA MET A 590 17.73 2.03 -24.11
C MET A 590 17.00 2.33 -25.43
N THR A 591 15.95 1.58 -25.72
CA THR A 591 15.22 1.62 -27.00
C THR A 591 13.82 2.24 -26.87
N GLY A 592 13.61 3.19 -25.96
CA GLY A 592 12.29 3.75 -25.63
C GLY A 592 11.38 2.86 -24.78
N SER A 593 11.81 1.65 -24.43
CA SER A 593 11.08 0.76 -23.50
C SER A 593 12.00 -0.05 -22.59
N VAL A 594 11.46 -0.45 -21.43
CA VAL A 594 12.09 -1.39 -20.49
C VAL A 594 11.21 -2.62 -20.41
N THR A 595 11.83 -3.81 -20.35
CA THR A 595 11.11 -5.06 -20.12
C THR A 595 11.59 -5.69 -18.83
N ASP A 596 10.70 -5.72 -17.85
CA ASP A 596 10.95 -6.28 -16.53
C ASP A 596 10.34 -7.68 -16.41
N THR A 597 10.90 -8.46 -15.49
CA THR A 597 10.45 -9.82 -15.19
C THR A 597 9.98 -9.90 -13.75
N TYR A 598 8.72 -10.25 -13.57
CA TYR A 598 8.03 -10.27 -12.29
C TYR A 598 7.72 -11.71 -11.85
N PRO A 599 8.14 -12.12 -10.65
CA PRO A 599 7.71 -13.37 -10.06
C PRO A 599 6.19 -13.44 -9.88
N ARG A 600 5.65 -14.65 -10.03
CA ARG A 600 4.25 -14.95 -9.76
C ARG A 600 4.10 -16.40 -9.36
N PHE A 601 3.09 -16.72 -8.57
CA PHE A 601 2.86 -18.06 -8.05
C PHE A 601 1.42 -18.21 -7.56
N TYR A 602 0.98 -19.47 -7.39
CA TYR A 602 -0.25 -19.74 -6.64
C TYR A 602 0.06 -20.09 -5.20
N ILE A 603 -0.83 -19.73 -4.29
CA ILE A 603 -0.87 -20.30 -2.94
C ILE A 603 -2.23 -20.95 -2.73
N ALA A 604 -2.27 -22.26 -2.48
CA ALA A 604 -3.52 -22.96 -2.16
C ALA A 604 -3.51 -23.38 -0.68
N GLU A 605 -4.52 -22.94 0.06
CA GLU A 605 -4.66 -23.18 1.51
C GLU A 605 -5.99 -23.88 1.85
N ASN A 606 -6.04 -24.58 2.98
CA ASN A 606 -7.25 -25.22 3.49
C ASN A 606 -7.96 -24.30 4.51
N ARG A 607 -8.88 -23.46 4.04
CA ARG A 607 -9.65 -22.55 4.91
C ARG A 607 -10.79 -23.29 5.61
N SER A 608 -10.80 -23.21 6.94
CA SER A 608 -11.79 -23.84 7.81
C SER A 608 -12.00 -23.02 9.08
N TYR A 609 -13.07 -23.31 9.82
CA TYR A 609 -13.45 -22.57 11.04
C TYR A 609 -12.61 -22.97 12.26
N VAL A 610 -11.34 -22.59 12.29
CA VAL A 610 -10.38 -22.88 13.36
C VAL A 610 -9.75 -21.58 13.89
N GLY A 611 -9.70 -21.43 15.21
CA GLY A 611 -9.12 -20.23 15.83
C GLY A 611 -9.90 -18.97 15.47
N TYR A 612 -9.19 -17.92 15.06
CA TYR A 612 -9.83 -16.68 14.62
C TYR A 612 -10.60 -16.84 13.30
N ASP A 613 -10.27 -17.81 12.44
CA ASP A 613 -11.07 -18.10 11.24
C ASP A 613 -12.47 -18.69 11.56
N ASP A 614 -12.79 -19.03 12.82
CA ASP A 614 -14.18 -19.35 13.19
C ASP A 614 -15.12 -18.14 13.02
N THR A 615 -14.60 -16.91 13.02
CA THR A 615 -15.38 -15.71 12.68
C THR A 615 -15.91 -15.75 11.24
N LEU A 616 -15.30 -16.49 10.32
CA LEU A 616 -15.84 -16.69 8.97
C LEU A 616 -17.20 -17.42 8.97
N ARG A 617 -17.54 -18.10 10.07
CA ARG A 617 -18.82 -18.78 10.23
C ARG A 617 -19.98 -17.79 10.46
N THR A 618 -19.76 -16.71 11.20
CA THR A 618 -20.85 -15.84 11.69
C THR A 618 -20.57 -14.34 11.61
N GLY A 619 -19.33 -13.94 11.39
CA GLY A 619 -18.88 -12.55 11.39
C GLY A 619 -19.11 -11.83 10.07
N GLY A 620 -19.13 -12.55 8.94
CA GLY A 620 -19.41 -11.96 7.63
C GLY A 620 -20.76 -11.24 7.65
N TYR A 621 -20.80 -10.01 7.15
CA TYR A 621 -21.97 -9.15 7.27
C TYR A 621 -22.34 -8.40 5.99
N ASN A 622 -23.64 -8.14 5.81
CA ASN A 622 -24.18 -7.36 4.70
C ASN A 622 -25.12 -6.27 5.21
N TYR A 623 -24.92 -5.04 4.74
CA TYR A 623 -25.82 -3.90 4.97
C TYR A 623 -27.02 -4.03 4.05
N GLY A 624 -27.93 -4.95 4.39
CA GLY A 624 -29.02 -5.37 3.53
C GLY A 624 -30.28 -4.51 3.61
N PHE A 625 -30.38 -3.61 4.60
CA PHE A 625 -31.62 -2.94 4.99
C PHE A 625 -31.51 -1.41 5.05
N ASN A 626 -30.56 -0.80 4.35
CA ASN A 626 -30.14 0.59 4.59
C ASN A 626 -31.24 1.64 4.46
N ASN A 627 -32.22 1.39 3.60
CA ASN A 627 -33.40 2.23 3.42
C ASN A 627 -34.36 2.25 4.63
N THR A 628 -34.24 1.29 5.55
CA THR A 628 -35.13 1.12 6.71
C THR A 628 -34.38 1.08 8.03
N ARG A 629 -33.18 0.47 8.03
CA ARG A 629 -32.31 0.22 9.18
C ARG A 629 -30.84 0.39 8.73
N PRO A 630 -30.33 1.63 8.64
CA PRO A 630 -29.00 1.93 8.11
C PRO A 630 -27.85 1.30 8.88
N ASN A 631 -27.99 1.13 10.21
CA ASN A 631 -26.96 0.54 11.07
C ASN A 631 -27.23 -0.95 11.37
N TRP A 632 -28.05 -1.60 10.55
CA TRP A 632 -28.38 -3.01 10.70
C TRP A 632 -27.73 -3.86 9.62
N VAL A 633 -26.89 -4.79 10.07
CA VAL A 633 -26.29 -5.82 9.24
C VAL A 633 -26.95 -7.18 9.43
N GLU A 634 -27.16 -7.89 8.32
CA GLU A 634 -27.42 -9.33 8.33
C GLU A 634 -26.11 -10.11 8.28
N ARG A 635 -26.10 -11.33 8.82
CA ARG A 635 -24.90 -12.19 8.86
C ARG A 635 -24.93 -13.28 7.78
N PHE A 636 -23.75 -13.65 7.30
CA PHE A 636 -23.56 -14.79 6.40
C PHE A 636 -22.24 -15.51 6.71
N SER A 637 -22.06 -16.71 6.14
CA SER A 637 -20.85 -17.51 6.34
C SER A 637 -20.00 -17.58 5.07
N ASN A 638 -18.70 -17.33 5.20
CA ASN A 638 -17.69 -17.65 4.19
C ASN A 638 -17.41 -19.16 4.21
N GLN A 639 -17.63 -19.85 3.09
CA GLN A 639 -17.70 -21.31 3.03
C GLN A 639 -16.32 -21.98 3.02
N PRO A 640 -16.07 -22.99 3.88
CA PRO A 640 -14.76 -23.62 4.01
C PRO A 640 -14.40 -24.46 2.77
N GLY A 641 -13.10 -24.66 2.57
CA GLY A 641 -12.55 -25.44 1.47
C GLY A 641 -11.16 -24.99 1.08
N MET A 642 -10.69 -25.45 -0.08
CA MET A 642 -9.43 -24.99 -0.65
C MET A 642 -9.63 -23.59 -1.24
N LEU A 643 -8.95 -22.58 -0.70
CA LEU A 643 -8.88 -21.25 -1.31
C LEU A 643 -7.57 -21.15 -2.09
N VAL A 644 -7.65 -20.73 -3.35
CA VAL A 644 -6.48 -20.54 -4.21
C VAL A 644 -6.26 -19.06 -4.40
N TRP A 645 -5.07 -18.58 -4.08
CA TRP A 645 -4.63 -17.19 -4.27
C TRP A 645 -3.67 -17.12 -5.45
N TYR A 646 -3.83 -16.12 -6.30
CA TYR A 646 -2.86 -15.81 -7.35
C TYR A 646 -2.06 -14.58 -6.96
N VAL A 647 -0.77 -14.80 -6.70
CA VAL A 647 0.19 -13.74 -6.38
C VAL A 647 0.93 -13.33 -7.64
N ASN A 648 0.92 -12.04 -7.96
CA ASN A 648 1.55 -11.50 -9.16
C ASN A 648 2.29 -10.19 -8.87
N TYR A 649 3.61 -10.26 -8.75
CA TYR A 649 4.43 -9.09 -8.42
C TYR A 649 4.60 -8.09 -9.56
N ALA A 650 3.95 -8.29 -10.71
CA ALA A 650 3.78 -7.25 -11.73
C ALA A 650 2.84 -6.12 -11.27
N TYR A 651 2.16 -6.29 -10.14
CA TYR A 651 1.25 -5.32 -9.54
C TYR A 651 1.67 -5.05 -8.09
N GLY A 652 1.63 -3.78 -7.67
CA GLY A 652 1.97 -3.36 -6.31
C GLY A 652 0.81 -3.43 -5.32
N ASP A 653 -0.42 -3.54 -5.84
CA ASP A 653 -1.69 -3.37 -5.13
C ASP A 653 -2.78 -4.31 -5.69
N ASN A 654 -3.97 -4.29 -5.07
CA ASN A 654 -5.14 -5.04 -5.53
C ASN A 654 -6.25 -4.12 -6.09
N ASN A 655 -5.89 -3.00 -6.72
CA ASN A 655 -6.80 -2.04 -7.32
C ASN A 655 -7.36 -2.55 -8.65
N THR A 656 -8.20 -3.57 -8.57
CA THR A 656 -8.88 -4.16 -9.73
C THR A 656 -9.80 -3.18 -10.45
N SER A 657 -10.12 -2.03 -9.85
CA SER A 657 -10.74 -0.87 -10.50
C SER A 657 -9.86 -0.28 -11.61
N GLU A 658 -8.55 -0.19 -11.38
CA GLU A 658 -7.56 0.36 -12.31
C GLU A 658 -7.02 -0.71 -13.28
N HIS A 659 -6.82 -1.95 -12.79
CA HIS A 659 -6.33 -3.07 -13.60
C HIS A 659 -7.25 -4.32 -13.51
N PRO A 660 -8.41 -4.31 -14.19
CA PRO A 660 -9.42 -5.33 -13.95
C PRO A 660 -8.98 -6.77 -14.24
N GLY A 661 -9.14 -7.61 -13.21
CA GLY A 661 -8.74 -9.01 -13.17
C GLY A 661 -7.30 -9.27 -12.76
N TYR A 662 -6.54 -8.24 -12.42
CA TYR A 662 -5.17 -8.35 -11.92
C TYR A 662 -5.01 -7.68 -10.57
N GLY A 663 -3.91 -7.99 -9.88
CA GLY A 663 -3.59 -7.47 -8.56
C GLY A 663 -2.40 -8.23 -7.97
N LEU A 664 -1.85 -7.70 -6.88
CA LEU A 664 -0.75 -8.25 -6.13
C LEU A 664 -1.06 -9.66 -5.61
N ASN A 665 -2.23 -9.84 -4.98
CA ASN A 665 -2.64 -11.08 -4.32
C ASN A 665 -4.18 -11.20 -4.29
N LEU A 666 -4.76 -11.93 -5.24
CA LEU A 666 -6.22 -12.07 -5.36
C LEU A 666 -6.68 -13.52 -5.15
N PRO A 667 -7.78 -13.76 -4.40
CA PRO A 667 -8.38 -15.07 -4.31
C PRO A 667 -9.09 -15.41 -5.62
N VAL A 668 -8.89 -16.63 -6.12
CA VAL A 668 -9.56 -17.14 -7.30
C VAL A 668 -10.92 -17.69 -6.90
N ASP A 669 -11.95 -16.92 -7.20
CA ASP A 669 -13.34 -17.33 -7.00
C ASP A 669 -13.76 -18.40 -8.02
N VAL A 670 -14.16 -19.57 -7.54
CA VAL A 670 -14.68 -20.67 -8.35
C VAL A 670 -15.95 -20.30 -9.13
N ARG A 671 -16.70 -19.26 -8.69
CA ARG A 671 -17.95 -18.77 -9.31
C ARG A 671 -17.99 -17.23 -9.32
N PRO A 672 -17.17 -16.57 -10.13
CA PRO A 672 -16.87 -15.13 -10.00
C PRO A 672 -17.99 -14.16 -10.42
N ASN A 673 -19.17 -14.66 -10.82
CA ASN A 673 -20.25 -13.83 -11.36
C ASN A 673 -20.87 -12.94 -10.28
N LYS A 674 -21.45 -11.80 -10.68
CA LYS A 674 -22.16 -10.92 -9.74
C LYS A 674 -23.41 -11.58 -9.17
N ILE A 675 -23.72 -11.26 -7.91
CA ILE A 675 -25.02 -11.52 -7.30
C ILE A 675 -25.90 -10.30 -7.56
N THR A 676 -26.91 -10.47 -8.41
CA THR A 676 -27.86 -9.40 -8.76
C THR A 676 -29.14 -9.54 -7.95
N VAL A 677 -29.61 -8.42 -7.40
CA VAL A 677 -30.93 -8.29 -6.76
C VAL A 677 -31.84 -7.55 -7.73
N ASP A 678 -32.88 -8.23 -8.23
CA ASP A 678 -33.77 -7.72 -9.26
C ASP A 678 -34.37 -6.36 -8.87
N GLY A 679 -34.13 -5.34 -9.71
CA GLY A 679 -34.63 -3.98 -9.50
C GLY A 679 -33.96 -3.20 -8.37
N GLN A 680 -32.91 -3.73 -7.72
CA GLN A 680 -32.16 -3.04 -6.66
C GLN A 680 -30.69 -2.80 -7.01
N GLY A 681 -30.05 -3.70 -7.77
CA GLY A 681 -28.62 -3.59 -8.09
C GLY A 681 -27.87 -4.88 -7.82
N THR A 682 -26.65 -4.79 -7.31
CA THR A 682 -25.78 -5.95 -7.07
C THR A 682 -25.24 -5.94 -5.65
N ILE A 683 -25.12 -7.13 -5.06
CA ILE A 683 -24.35 -7.30 -3.83
C ILE A 683 -22.87 -7.04 -4.16
N THR A 684 -22.20 -6.27 -3.30
CA THR A 684 -20.78 -5.90 -3.41
C THR A 684 -19.86 -7.13 -3.39
N ASN A 685 -18.73 -7.06 -4.08
CA ASN A 685 -17.74 -8.11 -4.23
C ASN A 685 -17.11 -8.58 -2.91
N ARG A 686 -16.96 -7.71 -1.92
CA ARG A 686 -16.58 -8.12 -0.55
C ARG A 686 -17.48 -9.21 0.07
N ARG A 687 -18.73 -9.35 -0.38
CA ARG A 687 -19.66 -10.45 0.01
C ARG A 687 -19.72 -11.54 -1.06
N ASN A 688 -19.48 -11.20 -2.32
CA ASN A 688 -19.66 -12.11 -3.44
C ASN A 688 -18.75 -13.34 -3.35
N GLY A 689 -17.49 -13.15 -2.92
CA GLY A 689 -16.53 -14.24 -2.72
C GLY A 689 -16.82 -15.16 -1.52
N PHE A 690 -17.99 -15.11 -0.87
CA PHE A 690 -18.32 -15.98 0.27
C PHE A 690 -18.21 -17.47 -0.07
N ASP A 691 -18.36 -17.84 -1.34
CA ASP A 691 -18.26 -19.21 -1.84
C ASP A 691 -17.06 -19.42 -2.79
N ALA A 692 -16.01 -18.61 -2.70
CA ALA A 692 -14.82 -18.71 -3.55
C ALA A 692 -14.10 -20.08 -3.50
N THR A 693 -14.19 -20.80 -2.39
CA THR A 693 -13.42 -22.04 -2.15
C THR A 693 -13.82 -23.23 -3.05
N PHE A 694 -12.84 -24.06 -3.39
CA PHE A 694 -13.01 -25.37 -4.02
C PHE A 694 -13.26 -26.44 -2.93
N SER A 695 -14.12 -27.42 -3.20
CA SER A 695 -14.54 -28.40 -2.18
C SER A 695 -15.06 -29.71 -2.79
N LEU A 696 -14.87 -30.82 -2.06
CA LEU A 696 -15.54 -32.11 -2.30
C LEU A 696 -17.00 -32.11 -1.81
N TYR A 697 -17.40 -31.10 -1.02
CA TYR A 697 -18.72 -30.97 -0.45
C TYR A 697 -19.53 -29.88 -1.13
N ALA A 698 -20.86 -30.06 -1.11
CA ALA A 698 -21.78 -29.04 -1.58
C ALA A 698 -21.80 -27.87 -0.60
N LYS A 699 -22.06 -26.66 -1.10
CA LYS A 699 -22.24 -25.47 -0.26
C LYS A 699 -23.72 -25.21 -0.04
N PRO A 700 -24.13 -24.78 1.17
CA PRO A 700 -25.52 -24.46 1.46
C PRO A 700 -26.02 -23.27 0.62
N ALA A 701 -27.34 -23.14 0.51
CA ALA A 701 -27.95 -21.94 -0.04
C ALA A 701 -27.68 -20.73 0.88
N GLN A 702 -27.56 -19.54 0.29
CA GLN A 702 -27.34 -18.29 1.02
C GLN A 702 -28.32 -17.23 0.52
N THR A 703 -28.90 -16.46 1.44
CA THR A 703 -29.76 -15.32 1.09
C THR A 703 -29.07 -14.03 1.48
N PHE A 704 -29.13 -13.04 0.59
CA PHE A 704 -28.71 -11.66 0.85
C PHE A 704 -29.90 -10.73 0.62
N HIS A 705 -29.88 -9.56 1.24
CA HIS A 705 -30.81 -8.47 0.97
C HIS A 705 -30.09 -7.25 0.40
N LEU A 706 -30.78 -6.50 -0.44
CA LEU A 706 -30.41 -5.14 -0.81
C LEU A 706 -31.63 -4.25 -0.65
N ASN A 707 -31.56 -3.26 0.23
CA ASN A 707 -32.69 -2.41 0.61
C ASN A 707 -33.96 -3.20 1.03
N GLY A 708 -33.75 -4.32 1.73
CA GLY A 708 -34.78 -5.23 2.21
C GLY A 708 -35.34 -6.20 1.16
N VAL A 709 -34.86 -6.16 -0.09
CA VAL A 709 -35.26 -7.11 -1.14
C VAL A 709 -34.32 -8.31 -1.17
N PRO A 710 -34.82 -9.54 -1.01
CA PRO A 710 -33.97 -10.73 -0.96
C PRO A 710 -33.52 -11.22 -2.33
N VAL A 711 -32.31 -11.81 -2.38
CA VAL A 711 -31.84 -12.72 -3.42
C VAL A 711 -31.34 -14.01 -2.75
N THR A 712 -31.85 -15.16 -3.17
CA THR A 712 -31.40 -16.46 -2.66
C THR A 712 -30.56 -17.18 -3.70
N LEU A 713 -29.29 -17.39 -3.37
CA LEU A 713 -28.39 -18.24 -4.11
C LEU A 713 -28.66 -19.71 -3.75
N PRO A 714 -28.81 -20.60 -4.74
CA PRO A 714 -29.09 -22.00 -4.48
C PRO A 714 -27.89 -22.71 -3.85
N ALA A 715 -28.14 -23.88 -3.26
CA ALA A 715 -27.06 -24.77 -2.85
C ALA A 715 -26.17 -25.12 -4.05
N LEU A 716 -24.85 -25.13 -3.84
CA LEU A 716 -23.87 -25.24 -4.92
C LEU A 716 -23.26 -26.63 -4.96
N ALA A 717 -23.16 -27.19 -6.15
CA ALA A 717 -22.52 -28.49 -6.37
C ALA A 717 -21.01 -28.44 -6.03
N PRO A 718 -20.43 -29.56 -5.53
CA PRO A 718 -19.00 -29.69 -5.30
C PRO A 718 -18.17 -29.32 -6.54
N GLN A 719 -17.06 -28.63 -6.32
CA GLN A 719 -16.07 -28.29 -7.35
C GLN A 719 -14.67 -28.47 -6.73
N PRO A 720 -14.05 -29.65 -6.86
CA PRO A 720 -12.82 -29.97 -6.13
C PRO A 720 -11.54 -29.66 -6.90
N VAL A 721 -11.64 -28.99 -8.06
CA VAL A 721 -10.52 -28.81 -8.99
C VAL A 721 -10.37 -27.35 -9.37
N PHE A 722 -9.24 -26.76 -9.00
CA PHE A 722 -8.71 -25.57 -9.64
C PHE A 722 -7.93 -25.96 -10.91
N SER A 723 -8.14 -25.23 -12.00
CA SER A 723 -7.47 -25.47 -13.28
C SER A 723 -7.18 -24.17 -14.01
N ASP A 724 -5.91 -23.80 -14.09
CA ASP A 724 -5.39 -22.66 -14.83
C ASP A 724 -5.09 -23.01 -16.31
N SER A 725 -6.06 -23.64 -16.99
CA SER A 725 -5.88 -24.08 -18.39
C SER A 725 -5.84 -22.92 -19.38
N GLY A 726 -6.08 -21.70 -18.92
CA GLY A 726 -6.08 -20.47 -19.69
C GLY A 726 -6.40 -19.27 -18.80
N PRO A 727 -5.88 -18.08 -19.14
CA PRO A 727 -5.87 -16.93 -18.23
C PRO A 727 -7.27 -16.43 -17.85
N ASN A 728 -8.27 -16.62 -18.72
CA ASN A 728 -9.62 -16.13 -18.49
C ASN A 728 -10.56 -17.17 -17.82
N LYS A 729 -10.03 -18.29 -17.31
CA LYS A 729 -10.87 -19.39 -16.79
C LYS A 729 -11.76 -18.96 -15.61
N TYR A 730 -11.27 -18.04 -14.78
CA TYR A 730 -11.94 -17.49 -13.60
C TYR A 730 -12.21 -15.98 -13.74
N TRP A 731 -12.17 -15.49 -14.97
CA TRP A 731 -12.42 -14.09 -15.29
C TRP A 731 -13.73 -13.92 -16.06
N THR A 732 -14.48 -12.86 -15.76
CA THR A 732 -15.66 -12.45 -16.51
C THR A 732 -15.73 -10.93 -16.62
N ALA A 733 -15.99 -10.42 -17.83
CA ALA A 733 -16.26 -8.99 -18.04
C ALA A 733 -17.50 -8.50 -17.26
N GLY A 734 -18.40 -9.41 -16.85
CA GLY A 734 -19.58 -9.08 -16.04
C GLY A 734 -19.25 -8.80 -14.57
N ASN A 735 -18.08 -9.21 -14.08
CA ASN A 735 -17.61 -8.87 -12.74
C ASN A 735 -16.08 -8.66 -12.70
N PRO A 736 -15.59 -7.61 -13.36
CA PRO A 736 -14.18 -7.50 -13.67
C PRO A 736 -13.31 -7.16 -12.44
N TRP A 737 -13.92 -6.71 -11.33
CA TRP A 737 -13.22 -6.39 -10.07
C TRP A 737 -13.08 -7.58 -9.11
N ASN A 738 -13.99 -8.56 -9.16
CA ASN A 738 -13.89 -9.81 -8.37
C ASN A 738 -13.19 -10.93 -9.13
N SER A 739 -13.45 -11.02 -10.44
CA SER A 739 -13.01 -12.15 -11.26
C SER A 739 -11.54 -12.02 -11.62
N VAL A 740 -10.78 -13.12 -11.58
CA VAL A 740 -9.31 -13.09 -11.67
C VAL A 740 -8.82 -13.66 -13.00
N LYS A 741 -7.90 -12.93 -13.65
CA LYS A 741 -7.12 -13.44 -14.77
C LYS A 741 -5.91 -14.20 -14.25
N VAL A 742 -6.06 -15.51 -14.21
CA VAL A 742 -5.04 -16.47 -13.77
C VAL A 742 -3.87 -16.56 -14.76
N ALA A 743 -2.78 -17.22 -14.39
CA ALA A 743 -1.52 -17.20 -15.15
C ALA A 743 -1.57 -17.84 -16.56
N GLY A 744 -2.54 -18.71 -16.83
CA GLY A 744 -2.65 -19.52 -18.05
C GLY A 744 -1.59 -20.60 -18.17
N SER A 745 -1.02 -21.05 -17.05
CA SER A 745 0.16 -21.94 -17.00
C SER A 745 -0.13 -23.42 -17.30
N GLY A 746 -1.39 -23.84 -17.25
CA GLY A 746 -1.79 -25.25 -17.26
C GLY A 746 -1.80 -25.91 -15.88
N THR A 747 -1.48 -25.17 -14.80
CA THR A 747 -1.48 -25.68 -13.43
C THR A 747 -2.86 -26.21 -13.03
N ARG A 748 -2.90 -27.37 -12.39
CA ARG A 748 -4.12 -27.98 -11.84
C ARG A 748 -3.90 -28.38 -10.39
N ILE A 749 -4.83 -28.00 -9.51
CA ILE A 749 -4.82 -28.39 -8.08
C ILE A 749 -6.15 -29.11 -7.79
N GLU A 750 -6.07 -30.39 -7.44
CA GLU A 750 -7.24 -31.25 -7.18
C GLU A 750 -7.26 -31.76 -5.75
N ILE A 751 -8.39 -31.57 -5.07
CA ILE A 751 -8.65 -32.13 -3.75
C ILE A 751 -8.91 -33.63 -3.91
N LEU A 752 -8.03 -34.46 -3.33
CA LEU A 752 -8.17 -35.91 -3.28
C LEU A 752 -8.88 -36.38 -2.01
N GLN A 753 -8.69 -35.63 -0.92
CA GLN A 753 -9.29 -35.87 0.38
C GLN A 753 -9.55 -34.53 1.05
N GLN A 754 -10.71 -34.41 1.68
CA GLN A 754 -11.11 -33.29 2.53
C GLN A 754 -11.88 -33.90 3.68
N GLY A 755 -11.59 -33.51 4.92
CA GLY A 755 -12.40 -33.93 6.06
C GLY A 755 -13.63 -33.05 6.28
N THR A 756 -14.47 -33.46 7.22
CA THR A 756 -15.74 -32.77 7.55
C THR A 756 -15.64 -31.94 8.83
N ASN A 757 -14.62 -32.18 9.67
CA ASN A 757 -14.37 -31.36 10.86
C ASN A 757 -13.39 -30.22 10.51
N PRO A 758 -13.48 -29.05 11.16
CA PRO A 758 -12.59 -27.93 10.87
C PRO A 758 -11.10 -28.24 11.01
N THR A 759 -10.73 -29.18 11.87
CA THR A 759 -9.34 -29.58 12.14
C THR A 759 -8.83 -30.70 11.25
N ASP A 760 -9.66 -31.23 10.36
CA ASP A 760 -9.27 -32.34 9.49
C ASP A 760 -8.32 -31.86 8.37
N ASP A 761 -7.44 -32.75 7.95
CA ASP A 761 -6.52 -32.48 6.84
C ASP A 761 -7.23 -32.45 5.48
N MET A 762 -6.56 -31.79 4.55
CA MET A 762 -6.82 -31.87 3.12
C MET A 762 -5.64 -32.51 2.41
N VAL A 763 -5.89 -33.38 1.42
CA VAL A 763 -4.84 -33.87 0.52
C VAL A 763 -5.11 -33.33 -0.86
N VAL A 764 -4.15 -32.59 -1.41
CA VAL A 764 -4.23 -32.03 -2.76
C VAL A 764 -3.22 -32.70 -3.69
N LYS A 765 -3.56 -32.76 -4.97
CA LYS A 765 -2.68 -33.16 -6.07
C LYS A 765 -2.44 -31.96 -6.97
N VAL A 766 -1.21 -31.50 -7.03
CA VAL A 766 -0.76 -30.43 -7.91
C VAL A 766 -0.14 -31.04 -9.16
N SER A 767 -0.51 -30.55 -10.33
CA SER A 767 0.08 -30.90 -11.62
C SER A 767 0.46 -29.63 -12.39
N ASN A 768 1.72 -29.51 -12.81
CA ASN A 768 2.28 -28.36 -13.51
C ASN A 768 3.41 -28.70 -14.48
#